data_AF-A0A4Y8LXD5-F1
#
_entry.id   AF-A0A4Y8LXD5-F1
#
_cell.length_a   1.000
_cell.length_b   1.000
_cell.length_c   1.000
_cell.angle_alpha   90.00
_cell.angle_beta   90.00
_cell.angle_gamma   90.00
#
_symmetry.space_group_name_H-M   'P 1'
#
loop_
_entity.id
_entity.type
_entity.pdbx_description
1 polymer ?
#
loop_
_entity_poly.entity_id
_entity_poly.type
_entity_poly.pdbx_seq_one_letter_code
_entity_poly.pdbx_strand_id
1 'polypeptide(L)'
;MRIFRSFVLLLVVVLVTPFYASQFVEAEEVVFADPGLEQAVRQQLGLTGSISQSDLDQLFSLELKEGNVKSLIGLEHAHNLYFFTSNNNPIEDISPLTNLRDLSIVTINNGNVSDLSPLASKADLGFVTMKNNRIQDIRPLSGLPKLSYLDLSGNQISDISSLSGQSLMELYLAKNPINFKENNNKNTLISLRQNGVKIDIEIEDTTTEKPPTSLEAVVEADFPFDYAGDFSEEGLAMVAVGGEWRLTIAYLLYGAKWGFIDRAGRYVVEPKYDWVQGFADGMAAVENGEKFGFVDTSGREVVVPQYESFSPFKEGMATVKRNGKWGAINRTGKEVVKPQYDQIEGFQDGLAKVLKGRKWGLINTAGKVLAPLQYDQIDGFNEGMAAVVKNGKRGFIDRTGKEVVKAQYDTEAGTYTEFAYFNEGLAVVKKGGRVIFINRAGKEVLRTSYTEALDFRDGLALVFKGGSAGFIDPKGKEIVKPQYNYAFSFREGLARVSKNGKWGYIDKKGKIVIKIQYTGANDFYNGMAAVEKNGKQGFVDKSGKEWVKPAYDYVWYFFDGIALVKSGSKYGYVDRKGKVIVKLKYDHALEFHEGFAVVSLNEKYGLIDKTGKEVVSLDYDYIMDIKNGMAVVEKDRKYGYIRIPLDKSAS
;
A
#
# COMPACT_ATOMS: atom_id res chain seq x y z
N MET A 1 28.10 55.55 73.65
CA MET A 1 28.26 54.75 72.41
C MET A 1 27.94 53.28 72.75
N ARG A 2 27.00 52.60 72.07
CA ARG A 2 27.01 52.01 70.69
C ARG A 2 27.85 50.70 70.60
N ILE A 3 27.41 49.57 70.02
CA ILE A 3 26.07 49.14 69.54
C ILE A 3 25.99 47.58 69.37
N PHE A 4 24.90 46.94 69.85
CA PHE A 4 24.24 45.65 69.46
C PHE A 4 24.97 44.27 69.30
N ARG A 5 24.18 43.22 68.94
CA ARG A 5 24.36 41.75 69.17
C ARG A 5 24.04 40.89 67.90
N SER A 6 24.20 39.55 68.02
CA SER A 6 23.44 38.44 67.33
C SER A 6 24.08 37.86 66.04
N PHE A 7 24.02 36.54 65.69
CA PHE A 7 23.54 35.29 66.35
C PHE A 7 24.04 34.00 65.58
N VAL A 8 23.74 32.80 66.11
CA VAL A 8 23.60 31.44 65.47
C VAL A 8 24.83 30.50 65.34
N LEU A 9 24.85 29.51 66.25
CA LEU A 9 25.08 28.04 66.15
C LEU A 9 26.31 27.40 65.47
N LEU A 10 26.44 26.09 65.73
CA LEU A 10 27.70 25.33 65.78
C LEU A 10 27.87 24.34 64.60
N LEU A 11 29.14 24.07 64.25
CA LEU A 11 29.55 23.13 63.21
C LEU A 11 30.30 21.94 63.83
N VAL A 12 30.06 20.72 63.35
CA VAL A 12 30.96 19.56 63.58
C VAL A 12 31.12 18.81 62.26
N VAL A 13 32.36 18.45 61.92
CA VAL A 13 32.73 17.74 60.69
C VAL A 13 33.47 16.46 61.05
N VAL A 14 33.09 15.34 60.45
CA VAL A 14 33.91 14.13 60.34
C VAL A 14 33.82 13.65 58.90
N LEU A 15 34.97 13.35 58.29
CA LEU A 15 35.06 12.84 56.93
C LEU A 15 34.67 11.36 56.90
N VAL A 16 33.66 11.04 56.08
CA VAL A 16 33.38 9.68 55.60
C VAL A 16 33.37 9.76 54.07
N THR A 17 34.00 8.79 53.40
CA THR A 17 34.00 8.72 51.94
C THR A 17 32.59 8.60 51.40
N PRO A 18 32.16 9.45 50.44
CA PRO A 18 30.83 9.31 49.86
C PRO A 18 30.79 8.02 49.03
N PHE A 19 30.15 7.00 49.60
CA PHE A 19 29.82 5.75 48.92
C PHE A 19 28.71 6.03 47.91
N TYR A 20 29.06 6.74 46.83
CA TYR A 20 28.26 6.77 45.62
C TYR A 20 28.38 5.40 44.95
N ALA A 21 27.67 4.43 45.53
CA ALA A 21 26.93 3.48 44.73
C ALA A 21 25.99 4.30 43.84
N SER A 22 26.52 4.73 42.69
CA SER A 22 25.68 4.94 41.53
C SER A 22 24.92 3.63 41.36
N GLN A 23 23.61 3.68 41.55
CA GLN A 23 22.77 2.63 41.03
C GLN A 23 23.00 2.68 39.53
N PHE A 24 23.78 1.73 39.02
CA PHE A 24 23.59 1.27 37.66
C PHE A 24 22.15 0.79 37.61
N VAL A 25 21.27 1.68 37.17
CA VAL A 25 20.00 1.28 36.60
C VAL A 25 20.42 0.49 35.37
N GLU A 26 20.43 -0.84 35.50
CA GLU A 26 20.62 -1.73 34.37
C GLU A 26 19.59 -1.31 33.32
N ALA A 27 20.06 -1.05 32.10
CA ALA A 27 19.20 -0.53 31.05
C ALA A 27 18.09 -1.56 30.80
N GLU A 28 16.86 -1.19 31.13
CA GLU A 28 15.74 -2.11 31.33
C GLU A 28 15.58 -3.01 30.10
N GLU A 29 15.80 -4.33 30.29
CA GLU A 29 15.89 -5.29 29.19
C GLU A 29 14.51 -5.47 28.57
N VAL A 30 14.42 -5.28 27.25
CA VAL A 30 13.16 -5.38 26.52
C VAL A 30 12.88 -6.85 26.22
N VAL A 31 11.91 -7.41 26.96
CA VAL A 31 11.50 -8.81 26.85
C VAL A 31 10.58 -9.00 25.65
N PHE A 32 10.93 -9.93 24.77
CA PHE A 32 10.11 -10.35 23.64
C PHE A 32 9.27 -11.58 24.00
N ALA A 33 8.01 -11.61 23.56
CA ALA A 33 7.12 -12.76 23.83
C ALA A 33 7.32 -13.94 22.86
N ASP A 34 8.02 -13.72 21.74
CA ASP A 34 8.27 -14.72 20.70
C ASP A 34 9.79 -14.82 20.44
N PRO A 35 10.44 -15.96 20.74
CA PRO A 35 11.88 -16.14 20.53
C PRO A 35 12.32 -16.02 19.07
N GLY A 36 11.43 -16.25 18.10
CA GLY A 36 11.73 -16.07 16.68
C GLY A 36 11.82 -14.59 16.30
N LEU A 37 10.96 -13.75 16.89
CA LEU A 37 11.04 -12.29 16.80
C LEU A 37 12.31 -11.76 17.50
N GLU A 38 12.56 -12.22 18.73
CA GLU A 38 13.76 -11.86 19.52
C GLU A 38 15.05 -12.19 18.74
N GLN A 39 15.10 -13.37 18.11
CA GLN A 39 16.22 -13.79 17.28
C GLN A 39 16.34 -12.95 16.00
N ALA A 40 15.24 -12.60 15.34
CA ALA A 40 15.25 -11.72 14.18
C ALA A 40 15.78 -10.32 14.52
N VAL A 41 15.35 -9.74 15.65
CA VAL A 41 15.85 -8.46 16.16
C VAL A 41 17.34 -8.54 16.50
N ARG A 42 17.80 -9.59 17.20
CA ARG A 42 19.24 -9.80 17.44
C ARG A 42 20.06 -9.89 16.16
N GLN A 43 19.59 -10.64 15.16
CA GLN A 43 20.27 -10.74 13.85
C GLN A 43 20.32 -9.40 13.13
N GLN A 44 19.22 -8.64 13.15
CA GLN A 44 19.09 -7.34 12.47
C GLN A 44 19.97 -6.24 13.10
N LEU A 45 20.22 -6.32 14.41
CA LEU A 45 21.07 -5.37 15.16
C LEU A 45 22.52 -5.88 15.39
N GLY A 46 22.83 -7.14 15.04
CA GLY A 46 24.14 -7.76 15.25
C GLY A 46 24.46 -8.08 16.72
N LEU A 47 23.45 -8.30 17.56
CA LEU A 47 23.58 -8.45 19.01
C LEU A 47 23.65 -9.92 19.45
N THR A 48 24.46 -10.19 20.49
CA THR A 48 24.62 -11.52 21.09
C THR A 48 24.26 -11.58 22.59
N GLY A 49 23.72 -10.48 23.14
CA GLY A 49 23.41 -10.34 24.58
C GLY A 49 21.94 -9.97 24.82
N SER A 50 21.69 -9.30 25.94
CA SER A 50 20.42 -8.63 26.22
C SER A 50 20.13 -7.51 25.21
N ILE A 51 18.86 -7.12 25.10
CA ILE A 51 18.40 -6.05 24.19
C ILE A 51 17.90 -4.87 25.02
N SER A 52 18.54 -3.70 24.91
CA SER A 52 18.09 -2.49 25.60
C SER A 52 17.14 -1.67 24.74
N GLN A 53 16.37 -0.77 25.37
CA GLN A 53 15.61 0.27 24.66
C GLN A 53 16.49 1.07 23.67
N SER A 54 17.75 1.34 24.00
CA SER A 54 18.66 2.08 23.13
C SER A 54 19.15 1.31 21.90
N ASP A 55 18.99 -0.02 21.90
CA ASP A 55 19.22 -0.87 20.73
C ASP A 55 17.98 -0.90 19.82
N LEU A 56 16.78 -0.94 20.39
CA LEU A 56 15.53 -0.89 19.63
C LEU A 56 15.24 0.48 19.01
N ASP A 57 15.73 1.56 19.63
CA ASP A 57 15.76 2.89 19.00
C ASP A 57 16.67 2.94 17.75
N GLN A 58 17.50 1.91 17.49
CA GLN A 58 18.30 1.76 16.26
C GLN A 58 17.65 0.82 15.22
N LEU A 59 16.55 0.14 15.56
CA LEU A 59 15.89 -0.83 14.68
C LEU A 59 15.00 -0.14 13.62
N PHE A 60 15.63 0.30 12.52
CA PHE A 60 14.96 1.03 11.43
C PHE A 60 14.15 0.14 10.46
N SER A 61 14.50 -1.14 10.35
CA SER A 61 13.83 -2.11 9.46
C SER A 61 13.89 -3.51 10.07
N LEU A 62 12.81 -4.28 9.96
CA LEU A 62 12.78 -5.68 10.41
C LEU A 62 12.06 -6.58 9.40
N GLU A 63 12.69 -7.69 9.04
CA GLU A 63 12.11 -8.75 8.21
C GLU A 63 12.01 -10.07 8.98
N LEU A 64 10.79 -10.58 9.10
CA LEU A 64 10.47 -11.89 9.64
C LEU A 64 10.37 -12.91 8.51
N LYS A 65 11.45 -13.68 8.38
CA LYS A 65 11.57 -14.89 7.54
C LYS A 65 10.55 -15.95 7.97
N GLU A 66 10.32 -16.96 7.13
CA GLU A 66 9.50 -18.13 7.51
C GLU A 66 10.00 -18.77 8.81
N GLY A 67 9.25 -18.60 9.91
CA GLY A 67 9.71 -18.95 11.26
C GLY A 67 8.61 -19.29 12.26
N ASN A 68 7.33 -19.29 11.85
CA ASN A 68 6.17 -19.54 12.73
C ASN A 68 6.04 -18.51 13.88
N VAL A 69 6.49 -17.27 13.65
CA VAL A 69 6.35 -16.15 14.60
C VAL A 69 4.88 -15.78 14.76
N LYS A 70 4.42 -15.63 16.01
CA LYS A 70 3.00 -15.47 16.38
C LYS A 70 2.68 -14.16 17.07
N SER A 71 3.62 -13.64 17.86
CA SER A 71 3.45 -12.40 18.62
C SER A 71 4.47 -11.35 18.16
N LEU A 72 4.05 -10.10 18.19
CA LEU A 72 4.93 -8.94 17.98
C LEU A 72 5.35 -8.25 19.29
N ILE A 73 4.98 -8.80 20.46
CA ILE A 73 5.25 -8.16 21.76
C ILE A 73 6.76 -8.11 22.03
N GLY A 74 7.21 -6.92 22.41
CA GLY A 74 8.61 -6.46 22.45
C GLY A 74 8.93 -5.47 21.31
N LEU A 75 8.22 -5.55 20.17
CA LEU A 75 8.47 -4.69 19.00
C LEU A 75 7.90 -3.26 19.17
N GLU A 76 6.96 -3.04 20.09
CA GLU A 76 6.39 -1.72 20.42
C GLU A 76 7.42 -0.71 20.92
N HIS A 77 8.58 -1.20 21.38
CA HIS A 77 9.73 -0.41 21.81
C HIS A 77 10.62 0.06 20.65
N ALA A 78 10.45 -0.45 19.43
CA ALA A 78 11.27 -0.10 18.26
C ALA A 78 10.80 1.21 17.60
N HIS A 79 10.81 2.31 18.35
CA HIS A 79 10.11 3.57 18.02
C HIS A 79 10.39 4.12 16.61
N ASN A 80 11.61 3.88 16.09
CA ASN A 80 12.10 4.37 14.81
C ASN A 80 11.95 3.35 13.65
N LEU A 81 11.17 2.28 13.84
CA LEU A 81 10.91 1.26 12.81
C LEU A 81 10.12 1.85 11.63
N TYR A 82 10.76 1.86 10.46
CA TYR A 82 10.25 2.45 9.22
C TYR A 82 9.74 1.39 8.23
N PHE A 83 10.37 0.21 8.20
CA PHE A 83 9.96 -0.93 7.37
C PHE A 83 9.66 -2.15 8.25
N PHE A 84 8.46 -2.72 8.15
CA PHE A 84 8.15 -4.03 8.75
C PHE A 84 7.68 -5.02 7.68
N THR A 85 8.35 -6.17 7.61
CA THR A 85 8.12 -7.21 6.61
C THR A 85 7.94 -8.56 7.27
N SER A 86 6.90 -9.30 6.92
CA SER A 86 6.63 -10.65 7.38
C SER A 86 5.83 -11.40 6.32
N ASN A 87 6.27 -12.60 5.95
CA ASN A 87 5.53 -13.48 5.05
C ASN A 87 5.43 -14.86 5.71
N ASN A 88 4.29 -15.54 5.55
CA ASN A 88 4.07 -16.92 6.02
C ASN A 88 4.28 -17.12 7.53
N ASN A 89 4.11 -16.07 8.34
CA ASN A 89 4.11 -16.14 9.81
C ASN A 89 2.69 -15.88 10.34
N PRO A 90 2.15 -16.73 11.23
CA PRO A 90 0.74 -16.72 11.66
C PRO A 90 0.36 -15.59 12.65
N ILE A 91 0.97 -14.41 12.52
CA ILE A 91 0.72 -13.21 13.34
C ILE A 91 -0.76 -12.84 13.26
N GLU A 92 -1.44 -12.80 14.40
CA GLU A 92 -2.86 -12.41 14.51
C GLU A 92 -3.02 -11.01 15.13
N ASP A 93 -2.20 -10.70 16.14
CA ASP A 93 -2.17 -9.38 16.78
C ASP A 93 -0.99 -8.54 16.27
N ILE A 94 -1.31 -7.33 15.78
CA ILE A 94 -0.34 -6.30 15.40
C ILE A 94 -0.41 -5.06 16.31
N SER A 95 -1.06 -5.16 17.47
CA SER A 95 -1.12 -4.09 18.48
C SER A 95 0.24 -3.52 18.89
N PRO A 96 1.37 -4.27 18.88
CA PRO A 96 2.70 -3.68 19.09
C PRO A 96 3.09 -2.61 18.06
N LEU A 97 2.58 -2.67 16.82
CA LEU A 97 2.86 -1.65 15.81
C LEU A 97 2.19 -0.30 16.13
N THR A 98 1.20 -0.25 17.03
CA THR A 98 0.36 0.94 17.30
C THR A 98 1.18 2.22 17.55
N ASN A 99 2.27 2.13 18.32
CA ASN A 99 3.05 3.31 18.71
C ASN A 99 4.23 3.64 17.78
N LEU A 100 4.53 2.81 16.77
CA LEU A 100 5.67 3.00 15.88
C LEU A 100 5.30 4.05 14.81
N ARG A 101 5.82 5.28 14.90
CA ARG A 101 5.23 6.44 14.20
C ARG A 101 5.75 6.64 12.78
N ASP A 102 7.01 6.31 12.55
CA ASP A 102 7.72 6.55 11.30
C ASP A 102 7.52 5.40 10.29
N LEU A 103 6.63 4.46 10.61
CA LEU A 103 6.45 3.19 9.90
C LEU A 103 5.74 3.40 8.55
N SER A 104 6.54 3.31 7.49
CA SER A 104 6.25 3.75 6.12
C SER A 104 5.91 2.60 5.16
N ILE A 105 6.40 1.38 5.45
CA ILE A 105 6.02 0.17 4.72
C ILE A 105 5.61 -0.93 5.69
N VAL A 106 4.41 -1.48 5.49
CA VAL A 106 3.94 -2.71 6.14
C VAL A 106 3.74 -3.80 5.09
N THR A 107 4.52 -4.87 5.20
CA THR A 107 4.31 -6.14 4.50
C THR A 107 3.97 -7.20 5.53
N ILE A 108 2.73 -7.70 5.57
CA ILE A 108 2.35 -8.86 6.39
C ILE A 108 1.49 -9.79 5.54
N ASN A 109 2.08 -10.68 4.74
CA ASN A 109 1.32 -11.58 3.87
C ASN A 109 1.20 -13.01 4.47
N ASN A 110 0.08 -13.68 4.20
CA ASN A 110 -0.23 -15.05 4.63
C ASN A 110 -0.17 -15.23 6.17
N GLY A 111 -0.66 -14.22 6.89
CA GLY A 111 -0.79 -14.23 8.35
C GLY A 111 -2.25 -14.38 8.80
N ASN A 112 -2.53 -13.98 10.05
CA ASN A 112 -3.86 -14.05 10.66
C ASN A 112 -4.43 -12.67 11.04
N VAL A 113 -3.79 -11.58 10.63
CA VAL A 113 -4.16 -10.21 11.02
C VAL A 113 -5.61 -9.91 10.66
N SER A 114 -6.44 -9.60 11.66
CA SER A 114 -7.85 -9.25 11.46
C SER A 114 -8.15 -7.78 11.73
N ASP A 115 -7.47 -7.20 12.72
CA ASP A 115 -7.57 -5.79 13.07
C ASP A 115 -6.41 -4.97 12.48
N LEU A 116 -6.76 -3.88 11.80
CA LEU A 116 -5.83 -2.87 11.31
C LEU A 116 -5.83 -1.59 12.15
N SER A 117 -6.55 -1.53 13.28
CA SER A 117 -6.52 -0.37 14.17
C SER A 117 -5.10 0.08 14.58
N PRO A 118 -4.10 -0.81 14.73
CA PRO A 118 -2.70 -0.40 14.96
C PRO A 118 -2.05 0.35 13.79
N LEU A 119 -2.63 0.27 12.59
CA LEU A 119 -2.23 1.04 11.41
C LEU A 119 -3.12 2.27 11.13
N ALA A 120 -4.16 2.52 11.92
CA ALA A 120 -5.14 3.60 11.70
C ALA A 120 -4.56 5.02 11.82
N SER A 121 -3.43 5.13 12.51
CA SER A 121 -2.61 6.34 12.64
C SER A 121 -1.16 5.95 12.38
N LYS A 122 -0.83 5.83 11.10
CA LYS A 122 0.51 5.58 10.58
C LYS A 122 0.78 6.60 9.49
N ALA A 123 1.23 7.77 9.95
CA ALA A 123 1.46 8.91 9.09
C ALA A 123 2.28 8.51 7.86
N ASP A 124 3.48 7.98 8.05
CA ASP A 124 4.41 7.83 6.94
C ASP A 124 4.10 6.65 5.99
N LEU A 125 3.06 5.87 6.27
CA LEU A 125 2.66 4.65 5.57
C LEU A 125 2.29 4.88 4.09
N GLY A 126 3.29 4.67 3.23
CA GLY A 126 3.21 4.84 1.79
C GLY A 126 2.87 3.57 1.01
N PHE A 127 3.24 2.41 1.55
CA PHE A 127 3.09 1.10 0.92
C PHE A 127 2.53 0.08 1.94
N VAL A 128 1.42 -0.55 1.60
CA VAL A 128 0.86 -1.65 2.40
C VAL A 128 0.63 -2.85 1.50
N THR A 129 1.22 -4.00 1.84
CA THR A 129 0.78 -5.30 1.32
C THR A 129 0.44 -6.22 2.49
N MET A 130 -0.78 -6.76 2.54
CA MET A 130 -1.22 -7.62 3.64
C MET A 130 -2.00 -8.84 3.16
N LYS A 131 -1.59 -9.40 2.01
CA LYS A 131 -2.31 -10.46 1.29
C LYS A 131 -2.65 -11.67 2.15
N ASN A 132 -3.80 -12.29 1.91
CA ASN A 132 -4.25 -13.52 2.59
C ASN A 132 -4.16 -13.48 4.14
N ASN A 133 -4.66 -12.41 4.77
CA ASN A 133 -4.91 -12.37 6.21
C ASN A 133 -6.44 -12.42 6.48
N ARG A 134 -6.87 -11.97 7.66
CA ARG A 134 -8.27 -11.97 8.12
C ARG A 134 -8.89 -10.57 8.12
N ILE A 135 -8.27 -9.59 7.46
CA ILE A 135 -8.66 -8.17 7.52
C ILE A 135 -10.07 -8.00 6.98
N GLN A 136 -11.03 -7.61 7.82
CA GLN A 136 -12.35 -7.14 7.35
C GLN A 136 -12.41 -5.63 7.19
N ASP A 137 -11.58 -4.91 7.94
CA ASP A 137 -11.65 -3.46 8.10
C ASP A 137 -10.40 -2.75 7.59
N ILE A 138 -10.58 -1.96 6.53
CA ILE A 138 -9.54 -1.08 5.96
C ILE A 138 -9.89 0.40 6.08
N ARG A 139 -10.85 0.74 6.94
CA ARG A 139 -11.06 2.12 7.40
C ARG A 139 -9.81 2.69 8.08
N PRO A 140 -9.00 1.90 8.83
CA PRO A 140 -7.67 2.31 9.27
C PRO A 140 -6.75 2.83 8.15
N LEU A 141 -6.82 2.25 6.95
CA LEU A 141 -5.95 2.64 5.84
C LEU A 141 -6.51 3.81 5.00
N SER A 142 -7.61 4.44 5.45
CA SER A 142 -8.29 5.51 4.69
C SER A 142 -7.70 6.88 4.97
N GLY A 143 -7.41 7.65 3.92
CA GLY A 143 -6.92 9.01 4.07
C GLY A 143 -5.47 9.09 4.57
N LEU A 144 -4.78 7.94 4.76
CA LEU A 144 -3.34 7.86 4.92
C LEU A 144 -2.69 8.48 3.67
N PRO A 145 -2.13 9.69 3.73
CA PRO A 145 -1.96 10.53 2.54
C PRO A 145 -0.63 10.34 1.80
N LYS A 146 0.30 9.56 2.37
CA LYS A 146 1.43 8.99 1.62
C LYS A 146 1.08 7.67 0.95
N LEU A 147 -0.01 7.01 1.35
CA LEU A 147 -0.43 5.72 0.84
C LEU A 147 -0.70 5.81 -0.66
N SER A 148 0.21 5.22 -1.42
CA SER A 148 0.30 5.28 -2.88
C SER A 148 0.31 3.88 -3.51
N TYR A 149 0.67 2.85 -2.75
CA TYR A 149 0.51 1.46 -3.14
C TYR A 149 -0.25 0.71 -2.05
N LEU A 150 -1.30 -0.02 -2.44
CA LEU A 150 -2.10 -0.82 -1.54
C LEU A 150 -2.44 -2.17 -2.17
N ASP A 151 -1.91 -3.26 -1.60
CA ASP A 151 -2.22 -4.64 -1.99
C ASP A 151 -2.77 -5.45 -0.80
N LEU A 152 -4.09 -5.59 -0.74
CA LEU A 152 -4.73 -6.33 0.34
C LEU A 152 -5.32 -7.65 -0.13
N SER A 153 -4.82 -8.19 -1.23
CA SER A 153 -5.49 -9.27 -1.96
C SER A 153 -5.64 -10.56 -1.12
N GLY A 154 -6.85 -11.12 -1.04
CA GLY A 154 -7.14 -12.37 -0.31
C GLY A 154 -7.56 -12.22 1.14
N ASN A 155 -7.91 -11.01 1.58
CA ASN A 155 -8.44 -10.75 2.92
C ASN A 155 -9.97 -10.95 2.98
N GLN A 156 -10.60 -10.42 4.02
CA GLN A 156 -12.04 -10.46 4.26
C GLN A 156 -12.68 -9.07 4.06
N ILE A 157 -11.98 -8.19 3.33
CA ILE A 157 -12.40 -6.81 3.06
C ILE A 157 -13.65 -6.86 2.21
N SER A 158 -14.76 -6.35 2.72
CA SER A 158 -15.95 -6.22 1.88
C SER A 158 -16.11 -4.82 1.28
N ASP A 159 -15.27 -3.86 1.69
CA ASP A 159 -15.47 -2.43 1.42
C ASP A 159 -14.19 -1.62 1.16
N ILE A 160 -14.17 -0.80 0.10
CA ILE A 160 -13.16 0.26 -0.12
C ILE A 160 -13.68 1.71 0.04
N SER A 161 -14.74 1.95 0.84
CA SER A 161 -15.22 3.30 1.25
C SER A 161 -14.16 4.16 1.95
N SER A 162 -12.97 3.60 2.11
CA SER A 162 -11.72 4.20 2.53
C SER A 162 -10.94 4.90 1.40
N LEU A 163 -11.00 4.44 0.14
CA LEU A 163 -9.98 4.76 -0.90
C LEU A 163 -10.30 5.80 -2.02
N SER A 164 -11.13 6.85 -1.83
CA SER A 164 -11.56 7.76 -2.93
C SER A 164 -10.94 9.13 -2.90
N GLY A 165 -10.39 9.55 -4.04
CA GLY A 165 -9.39 10.61 -4.07
C GLY A 165 -8.19 10.27 -3.17
N GLN A 166 -8.07 9.01 -2.71
CA GLN A 166 -6.83 8.49 -2.14
C GLN A 166 -5.82 8.54 -3.27
N SER A 167 -4.68 9.18 -3.05
CA SER A 167 -3.68 9.45 -4.09
C SER A 167 -2.82 8.22 -4.38
N LEU A 168 -3.50 7.11 -4.72
CA LEU A 168 -2.87 5.86 -5.13
C LEU A 168 -2.19 6.04 -6.49
N MET A 169 -1.08 5.36 -6.67
CA MET A 169 -0.51 5.04 -7.98
C MET A 169 -1.03 3.66 -8.41
N GLU A 170 -1.04 2.69 -7.47
CA GLU A 170 -1.56 1.35 -7.71
C GLU A 170 -2.48 0.85 -6.57
N LEU A 171 -3.47 0.05 -6.93
CA LEU A 171 -4.43 -0.58 -6.02
C LEU A 171 -4.67 -2.04 -6.44
N TYR A 172 -4.31 -2.99 -5.58
CA TYR A 172 -4.55 -4.43 -5.72
C TYR A 172 -5.47 -4.89 -4.59
N LEU A 173 -6.62 -5.49 -4.92
CA LEU A 173 -7.51 -6.02 -3.87
C LEU A 173 -8.19 -7.35 -4.23
N ALA A 174 -7.67 -8.14 -5.18
CA ALA A 174 -8.23 -9.44 -5.58
C ALA A 174 -8.50 -10.40 -4.39
N LYS A 175 -9.25 -11.49 -4.55
CA LYS A 175 -9.53 -12.56 -3.54
C LYS A 175 -10.20 -12.16 -2.18
N ASN A 176 -10.53 -10.90 -1.95
CA ASN A 176 -11.43 -10.35 -0.91
C ASN A 176 -12.96 -10.40 -1.18
N PRO A 177 -13.88 -10.47 -0.18
CA PRO A 177 -15.35 -10.37 -0.36
C PRO A 177 -15.85 -8.96 -0.75
N ILE A 178 -15.06 -8.22 -1.52
CA ILE A 178 -15.37 -6.86 -1.92
C ILE A 178 -16.38 -6.85 -3.06
N ASN A 179 -17.18 -5.82 -3.00
CA ASN A 179 -18.57 -5.94 -3.26
C ASN A 179 -19.17 -4.92 -4.26
N PHE A 180 -19.77 -5.30 -5.43
CA PHE A 180 -20.38 -4.42 -6.50
C PHE A 180 -21.86 -4.58 -7.14
N LYS A 181 -22.96 -3.85 -6.72
CA LYS A 181 -24.20 -3.36 -7.48
C LYS A 181 -25.09 -2.10 -7.04
N GLU A 182 -24.79 -1.26 -6.01
CA GLU A 182 -24.97 0.18 -5.59
C GLU A 182 -23.90 1.29 -6.00
N ASN A 183 -24.10 2.60 -6.24
CA ASN A 183 -23.16 3.50 -7.04
C ASN A 183 -22.19 4.63 -6.42
N ASN A 184 -21.21 4.37 -5.50
CA ASN A 184 -20.25 5.29 -4.78
C ASN A 184 -18.78 4.81 -4.67
N ASN A 185 -18.42 3.55 -4.31
CA ASN A 185 -17.04 3.10 -4.64
C ASN A 185 -16.88 3.15 -6.15
N LYS A 186 -17.96 3.20 -6.97
CA LYS A 186 -17.91 3.47 -8.44
C LYS A 186 -17.25 4.77 -8.57
N ASN A 187 -17.71 5.62 -7.67
CA ASN A 187 -17.34 6.97 -7.58
C ASN A 187 -15.81 6.94 -7.44
N THR A 188 -15.36 6.17 -6.43
CA THR A 188 -13.97 5.73 -6.20
C THR A 188 -13.27 5.11 -7.41
N LEU A 189 -13.81 4.13 -8.15
CA LEU A 189 -13.13 3.58 -9.33
C LEU A 189 -12.95 4.65 -10.38
N ILE A 190 -14.06 5.24 -10.81
CA ILE A 190 -14.09 6.08 -11.97
C ILE A 190 -13.29 7.34 -11.65
N SER A 191 -13.36 7.85 -10.42
CA SER A 191 -12.41 8.83 -9.90
C SER A 191 -10.96 8.34 -9.94
N LEU A 192 -10.63 7.15 -9.42
CA LEU A 192 -9.25 6.64 -9.39
C LEU A 192 -8.72 6.38 -10.83
N ARG A 193 -9.45 5.69 -11.72
CA ARG A 193 -9.11 5.49 -13.14
C ARG A 193 -9.01 6.81 -13.91
N GLN A 194 -9.91 7.77 -13.67
CA GLN A 194 -9.82 9.11 -14.28
C GLN A 194 -8.63 9.91 -13.73
N ASN A 195 -8.23 9.65 -12.48
CA ASN A 195 -7.01 10.17 -11.87
C ASN A 195 -5.74 9.38 -12.26
N GLY A 196 -5.84 8.40 -13.17
CA GLY A 196 -4.70 7.64 -13.69
C GLY A 196 -4.20 6.50 -12.80
N VAL A 197 -4.92 6.13 -11.73
CA VAL A 197 -4.52 5.03 -10.84
C VAL A 197 -4.69 3.69 -11.56
N LYS A 198 -3.63 2.87 -11.54
CA LYS A 198 -3.66 1.47 -12.02
C LYS A 198 -4.34 0.61 -10.96
N ILE A 199 -5.45 -0.02 -11.31
CA ILE A 199 -6.33 -0.68 -10.34
C ILE A 199 -6.59 -2.09 -10.82
N ASP A 200 -5.89 -3.01 -10.17
CA ASP A 200 -6.10 -4.44 -10.27
C ASP A 200 -7.01 -4.93 -9.15
N ILE A 201 -8.03 -5.64 -9.57
CA ILE A 201 -9.00 -6.31 -8.75
C ILE A 201 -9.77 -7.17 -9.73
N GLU A 202 -10.30 -8.30 -9.28
CA GLU A 202 -11.38 -8.87 -10.05
C GLU A 202 -12.54 -7.88 -10.16
N ILE A 203 -13.30 -7.98 -11.23
CA ILE A 203 -14.47 -7.17 -11.44
C ILE A 203 -15.34 -8.04 -12.47
N GLU A 204 -16.68 -8.07 -12.44
CA GLU A 204 -17.69 -8.85 -13.25
C GLU A 204 -17.94 -8.23 -14.68
N ASP A 205 -18.03 -8.87 -15.94
CA ASP A 205 -18.42 -8.53 -17.45
C ASP A 205 -19.92 -8.41 -18.11
N THR A 206 -20.38 -7.33 -18.79
CA THR A 206 -21.73 -7.19 -19.43
C THR A 206 -21.81 -6.05 -20.43
N THR A 207 -21.38 -6.36 -21.64
CA THR A 207 -22.11 -5.93 -22.84
C THR A 207 -22.29 -7.18 -23.69
N THR A 208 -23.54 -7.48 -24.09
CA THR A 208 -23.82 -8.69 -24.88
C THR A 208 -23.46 -8.46 -26.33
N GLU A 209 -22.16 -8.53 -26.63
CA GLU A 209 -21.70 -8.77 -28.00
C GLU A 209 -21.81 -10.26 -28.36
N LYS A 210 -21.73 -10.54 -29.65
CA LYS A 210 -21.85 -11.88 -30.21
C LYS A 210 -20.46 -12.54 -30.14
N PRO A 211 -20.32 -13.79 -29.66
CA PRO A 211 -19.00 -14.40 -29.47
C PRO A 211 -18.22 -14.46 -30.80
N PRO A 212 -16.92 -14.16 -30.80
CA PRO A 212 -16.10 -14.22 -32.00
C PRO A 212 -16.04 -15.65 -32.52
N THR A 213 -16.36 -15.83 -33.81
CA THR A 213 -16.18 -17.11 -34.50
C THR A 213 -14.69 -17.35 -34.72
N SER A 214 -14.19 -18.47 -34.18
CA SER A 214 -12.80 -18.94 -34.23
C SER A 214 -11.75 -17.93 -33.76
N LEU A 215 -11.32 -18.05 -32.49
CA LEU A 215 -9.92 -17.78 -32.16
C LEU A 215 -9.07 -18.74 -33.00
N GLU A 216 -8.09 -18.21 -33.73
CA GLU A 216 -6.98 -19.01 -34.27
C GLU A 216 -6.05 -19.47 -33.13
N ALA A 217 -5.12 -20.37 -33.43
CA ALA A 217 -4.46 -21.21 -32.44
C ALA A 217 -3.82 -20.45 -31.26
N VAL A 218 -4.19 -20.86 -30.04
CA VAL A 218 -3.29 -20.76 -28.89
C VAL A 218 -2.04 -21.59 -29.22
N VAL A 219 -0.86 -21.00 -29.01
CA VAL A 219 0.40 -21.72 -29.14
C VAL A 219 0.67 -22.45 -27.82
N GLU A 220 0.84 -23.77 -27.86
CA GLU A 220 1.27 -24.55 -26.70
C GLU A 220 2.65 -24.08 -26.23
N ALA A 221 2.84 -24.04 -24.90
CA ALA A 221 4.09 -23.58 -24.33
C ALA A 221 5.20 -24.65 -24.44
N ASP A 222 6.35 -24.27 -24.99
CA ASP A 222 7.61 -24.91 -24.63
C ASP A 222 7.95 -24.53 -23.18
N PHE A 223 8.49 -25.47 -22.41
CA PHE A 223 8.85 -25.27 -20.99
C PHE A 223 10.37 -25.39 -20.73
N PRO A 224 11.22 -24.51 -21.30
CA PRO A 224 12.68 -24.63 -21.16
C PRO A 224 13.21 -24.10 -19.82
N PHE A 225 12.44 -23.29 -19.09
CA PHE A 225 12.94 -22.50 -17.96
C PHE A 225 12.69 -23.16 -16.59
N ASP A 226 13.61 -22.96 -15.66
CA ASP A 226 13.42 -23.31 -14.23
C ASP A 226 12.63 -22.24 -13.47
N TYR A 227 12.65 -20.99 -13.96
CA TYR A 227 11.73 -19.91 -13.60
C TYR A 227 11.53 -18.98 -14.79
N ALA A 228 10.32 -18.44 -14.93
CA ALA A 228 9.99 -17.40 -15.91
C ALA A 228 9.08 -16.34 -15.26
N GLY A 229 9.34 -15.05 -15.54
CA GLY A 229 8.56 -13.94 -15.00
C GLY A 229 7.64 -13.27 -16.03
N ASP A 230 6.85 -12.30 -15.56
CA ASP A 230 6.03 -11.44 -16.43
C ASP A 230 6.88 -10.71 -17.48
N PHE A 231 6.27 -10.42 -18.63
CA PHE A 231 6.79 -9.41 -19.54
C PHE A 231 6.55 -8.01 -18.98
N SER A 232 7.62 -7.22 -18.93
CA SER A 232 7.60 -5.77 -18.67
C SER A 232 6.88 -4.98 -19.79
N GLU A 233 6.67 -3.68 -19.56
CA GLU A 233 6.11 -2.77 -20.58
C GLU A 233 7.02 -2.69 -21.81
N GLU A 234 8.34 -2.76 -21.61
CA GLU A 234 9.38 -2.85 -22.64
C GLU A 234 9.34 -4.18 -23.43
N GLY A 235 8.52 -5.14 -23.01
CA GLY A 235 8.33 -6.43 -23.68
C GLY A 235 9.44 -7.44 -23.43
N LEU A 236 10.17 -7.29 -22.32
CA LEU A 236 11.21 -8.20 -21.86
C LEU A 236 10.80 -8.90 -20.56
N ALA A 237 11.06 -10.20 -20.45
CA ALA A 237 10.81 -10.99 -19.24
C ALA A 237 12.12 -11.58 -18.70
N MET A 238 12.21 -11.70 -17.37
CA MET A 238 13.31 -12.42 -16.72
C MET A 238 13.08 -13.93 -16.82
N VAL A 239 14.15 -14.69 -17.04
CA VAL A 239 14.12 -16.16 -17.05
C VAL A 239 15.37 -16.72 -16.39
N ALA A 240 15.25 -17.91 -15.82
CA ALA A 240 16.33 -18.61 -15.14
C ALA A 240 16.45 -20.07 -15.59
N VAL A 241 17.69 -20.57 -15.68
CA VAL A 241 18.01 -21.95 -16.07
C VAL A 241 19.17 -22.52 -15.27
N GLY A 242 19.23 -23.84 -15.16
CA GLY A 242 20.27 -24.58 -14.44
C GLY A 242 20.10 -24.59 -12.92
N GLY A 243 18.88 -24.32 -12.44
CA GLY A 243 18.60 -24.15 -11.01
C GLY A 243 17.82 -25.30 -10.38
N GLU A 244 17.99 -25.46 -9.07
CA GLU A 244 17.14 -26.31 -8.24
C GLU A 244 16.30 -25.45 -7.30
N TRP A 245 14.97 -25.61 -7.33
CA TRP A 245 14.08 -25.03 -6.33
C TRP A 245 14.37 -25.65 -4.96
N ARG A 246 14.99 -24.89 -4.06
CA ARG A 246 15.29 -25.35 -2.71
C ARG A 246 14.34 -24.72 -1.70
N LEU A 247 13.64 -25.58 -0.97
CA LEU A 247 12.81 -25.23 0.18
C LEU A 247 13.67 -24.52 1.22
N THR A 248 13.59 -23.19 1.14
CA THR A 248 14.30 -22.18 1.91
C THR A 248 13.28 -21.08 2.16
N ILE A 249 13.52 -20.28 3.19
CA ILE A 249 12.71 -19.15 3.69
C ILE A 249 12.24 -18.10 2.65
N ALA A 250 12.67 -18.21 1.39
CA ALA A 250 12.32 -17.31 0.29
C ALA A 250 12.18 -18.05 -1.07
N TYR A 251 12.07 -19.38 -1.09
CA TYR A 251 12.08 -20.22 -2.32
C TYR A 251 13.19 -19.84 -3.31
N LEU A 252 14.45 -19.92 -2.88
CA LEU A 252 15.56 -19.61 -3.78
C LEU A 252 15.79 -20.73 -4.81
N LEU A 253 15.75 -20.36 -6.09
CA LEU A 253 16.17 -21.19 -7.20
C LEU A 253 17.70 -21.27 -7.24
N TYR A 254 18.26 -22.20 -6.46
CA TYR A 254 19.68 -22.26 -6.15
C TYR A 254 20.50 -22.75 -7.35
N GLY A 255 21.63 -22.08 -7.62
CA GLY A 255 22.55 -22.44 -8.70
C GLY A 255 22.13 -21.99 -10.10
N ALA A 256 20.90 -21.48 -10.26
CA ALA A 256 20.45 -20.93 -11.53
C ALA A 256 21.31 -19.76 -12.01
N LYS A 257 21.37 -19.61 -13.32
CA LYS A 257 21.78 -18.36 -13.97
C LYS A 257 20.58 -17.66 -14.58
N TRP A 258 20.60 -16.33 -14.50
CA TRP A 258 19.51 -15.46 -14.88
C TRP A 258 19.85 -14.65 -16.13
N GLY A 259 18.82 -14.45 -16.96
CA GLY A 259 18.87 -13.72 -18.22
C GLY A 259 17.51 -13.12 -18.59
N PHE A 260 17.37 -12.66 -19.83
CA PHE A 260 16.17 -12.00 -20.32
C PHE A 260 15.79 -12.49 -21.72
N ILE A 261 14.49 -12.63 -21.97
CA ILE A 261 13.91 -12.95 -23.27
C ILE A 261 12.97 -11.85 -23.78
N ASP A 262 12.74 -11.83 -25.10
CA ASP A 262 11.67 -11.04 -25.73
C ASP A 262 10.34 -11.81 -25.83
N ARG A 263 9.27 -11.12 -26.26
CA ARG A 263 7.93 -11.71 -26.51
C ARG A 263 7.88 -12.77 -27.63
N ALA A 264 9.01 -13.11 -28.25
CA ALA A 264 9.15 -14.24 -29.19
C ALA A 264 9.96 -15.40 -28.58
N GLY A 265 10.25 -15.38 -27.27
CA GLY A 265 10.99 -16.43 -26.56
C GLY A 265 12.50 -16.40 -26.77
N ARG A 266 13.05 -15.37 -27.43
CA ARG A 266 14.46 -15.31 -27.81
C ARG A 266 15.27 -14.59 -26.73
N TYR A 267 16.44 -15.13 -26.36
CA TYR A 267 17.33 -14.45 -25.41
C TYR A 267 17.79 -13.09 -25.96
N VAL A 268 17.52 -12.04 -25.19
CA VAL A 268 18.12 -10.71 -25.30
C VAL A 268 19.35 -10.63 -24.39
N VAL A 269 19.33 -11.37 -23.28
CA VAL A 269 20.50 -11.66 -22.43
C VAL A 269 20.51 -13.15 -22.13
N GLU A 270 21.53 -13.85 -22.62
CA GLU A 270 21.81 -15.25 -22.28
C GLU A 270 21.95 -15.42 -20.74
N PRO A 271 21.41 -16.49 -20.14
CA PRO A 271 21.45 -16.67 -18.69
C PRO A 271 22.88 -16.79 -18.14
N LYS A 272 23.32 -15.76 -17.39
CA LYS A 272 24.71 -15.64 -16.91
C LYS A 272 24.87 -14.94 -15.55
N TYR A 273 23.92 -14.07 -15.18
CA TYR A 273 23.95 -13.33 -13.92
C TYR A 273 23.50 -14.21 -12.75
N ASP A 274 23.94 -13.90 -11.53
CA ASP A 274 23.55 -14.63 -10.32
C ASP A 274 22.08 -14.35 -9.94
N TRP A 275 21.61 -13.14 -10.24
CA TRP A 275 20.22 -12.72 -10.13
C TRP A 275 19.97 -11.52 -11.07
N VAL A 276 18.70 -11.26 -11.44
CA VAL A 276 18.29 -10.05 -12.16
C VAL A 276 16.93 -9.53 -11.67
N GLN A 277 16.71 -8.23 -11.76
CA GLN A 277 15.39 -7.62 -11.61
C GLN A 277 14.69 -7.50 -12.97
N GLY A 278 13.36 -7.46 -12.99
CA GLY A 278 12.60 -7.08 -14.18
C GLY A 278 12.93 -5.66 -14.66
N PHE A 279 12.67 -5.39 -15.94
CA PHE A 279 12.85 -4.06 -16.51
C PHE A 279 11.91 -3.03 -15.89
N ALA A 280 12.43 -1.82 -15.66
CA ALA A 280 11.70 -0.64 -15.28
C ALA A 280 12.31 0.59 -15.96
N ASP A 281 11.48 1.42 -16.60
CA ASP A 281 11.89 2.68 -17.22
C ASP A 281 13.04 2.52 -18.25
N GLY A 282 13.11 1.37 -18.94
CA GLY A 282 14.10 1.03 -19.96
C GLY A 282 15.41 0.42 -19.46
N MET A 283 15.51 0.09 -18.17
CA MET A 283 16.71 -0.48 -17.55
C MET A 283 16.34 -1.68 -16.65
N ALA A 284 17.23 -2.67 -16.53
CA ALA A 284 17.10 -3.74 -15.56
C ALA A 284 18.37 -3.87 -14.71
N ALA A 285 18.20 -4.14 -13.41
CA ALA A 285 19.32 -4.41 -12.51
C ALA A 285 19.80 -5.86 -12.66
N VAL A 286 21.11 -6.07 -12.58
CA VAL A 286 21.75 -7.38 -12.73
C VAL A 286 22.79 -7.59 -11.63
N GLU A 287 22.88 -8.80 -11.09
CA GLU A 287 23.82 -9.16 -10.03
C GLU A 287 24.92 -10.10 -10.52
N ASN A 288 26.15 -9.85 -10.07
CA ASN A 288 27.27 -10.77 -10.22
C ASN A 288 28.20 -10.60 -9.01
N GLY A 289 28.30 -11.62 -8.15
CA GLY A 289 29.16 -11.61 -6.96
C GLY A 289 28.84 -10.49 -5.95
N GLU A 290 27.61 -10.47 -5.41
CA GLU A 290 27.15 -9.53 -4.36
C GLU A 290 27.23 -8.04 -4.76
N LYS A 291 27.24 -7.74 -6.06
CA LYS A 291 27.29 -6.37 -6.60
C LYS A 291 26.27 -6.19 -7.71
N PHE A 292 25.63 -5.03 -7.70
CA PHE A 292 24.61 -4.67 -8.68
C PHE A 292 25.17 -3.77 -9.78
N GLY A 293 24.80 -4.12 -11.01
CA GLY A 293 24.99 -3.36 -12.24
C GLY A 293 23.65 -3.20 -12.96
N PHE A 294 23.69 -2.69 -14.20
CA PHE A 294 22.48 -2.46 -15.00
C PHE A 294 22.69 -2.76 -16.49
N VAL A 295 21.68 -3.39 -17.10
CA VAL A 295 21.55 -3.55 -18.56
C VAL A 295 20.44 -2.67 -19.11
N ASP A 296 20.54 -2.29 -20.39
CA ASP A 296 19.44 -1.67 -21.14
C ASP A 296 18.61 -2.72 -21.91
N THR A 297 17.53 -2.27 -22.57
CA THR A 297 16.61 -3.14 -23.32
C THR A 297 17.21 -3.83 -24.55
N SER A 298 18.46 -3.52 -24.93
CA SER A 298 19.20 -4.30 -25.93
C SER A 298 20.04 -5.43 -25.33
N GLY A 299 19.98 -5.62 -24.02
CA GLY A 299 20.80 -6.58 -23.25
C GLY A 299 22.23 -6.10 -22.99
N ARG A 300 22.56 -4.86 -23.39
CA ARG A 300 23.88 -4.26 -23.22
C ARG A 300 24.07 -3.81 -21.77
N GLU A 301 25.17 -4.25 -21.17
CA GLU A 301 25.60 -3.78 -19.84
C GLU A 301 26.02 -2.31 -19.91
N VAL A 302 25.25 -1.44 -19.26
CA VAL A 302 25.49 0.03 -19.19
C VAL A 302 26.27 0.40 -17.94
N VAL A 303 26.08 -0.38 -16.87
CA VAL A 303 26.79 -0.23 -15.59
C VAL A 303 27.30 -1.60 -15.19
N VAL A 304 28.62 -1.78 -15.16
CA VAL A 304 29.24 -3.00 -14.64
C VAL A 304 28.90 -3.17 -13.14
N PRO A 305 28.62 -4.41 -12.68
CA PRO A 305 28.38 -4.72 -11.27
C PRO A 305 29.40 -4.10 -10.31
N GLN A 306 28.93 -3.14 -9.50
CA GLN A 306 29.80 -2.38 -8.58
C GLN A 306 29.08 -1.78 -7.36
N TYR A 307 27.75 -1.68 -7.38
CA TYR A 307 26.98 -1.03 -6.32
C TYR A 307 26.55 -2.03 -5.24
N GLU A 308 26.47 -1.55 -4.00
CA GLU A 308 26.07 -2.33 -2.80
C GLU A 308 24.56 -2.51 -2.70
N SER A 309 23.80 -1.58 -3.28
CA SER A 309 22.33 -1.53 -3.27
C SER A 309 21.86 -0.46 -4.27
N PHE A 310 20.59 -0.50 -4.65
CA PHE A 310 20.02 0.34 -5.69
C PHE A 310 18.50 0.51 -5.51
N SER A 311 17.90 1.51 -6.18
CA SER A 311 16.48 1.49 -6.51
C SER A 311 16.26 1.04 -7.95
N PRO A 312 15.09 0.49 -8.31
CA PRO A 312 14.66 0.41 -9.71
C PRO A 312 14.76 1.78 -10.39
N PHE A 313 14.87 1.78 -11.72
CA PHE A 313 14.83 3.01 -12.50
C PHE A 313 13.41 3.57 -12.56
N LYS A 314 13.29 4.88 -12.33
CA LYS A 314 12.05 5.66 -12.44
C LYS A 314 12.39 7.08 -12.90
N GLU A 315 11.60 7.63 -13.82
CA GLU A 315 11.75 9.02 -14.31
C GLU A 315 13.17 9.34 -14.85
N GLY A 316 13.84 8.34 -15.44
CA GLY A 316 15.20 8.43 -15.98
C GLY A 316 16.33 8.19 -14.98
N MET A 317 16.01 7.94 -13.70
CA MET A 317 16.96 7.91 -12.58
C MET A 317 16.84 6.64 -11.72
N ALA A 318 17.96 6.21 -11.14
CA ALA A 318 18.00 5.22 -10.06
C ALA A 318 18.89 5.74 -8.92
N THR A 319 18.52 5.49 -7.66
CA THR A 319 19.44 5.69 -6.54
C THR A 319 20.39 4.49 -6.44
N VAL A 320 21.63 4.73 -6.02
CA VAL A 320 22.67 3.69 -5.90
C VAL A 320 23.54 3.93 -4.68
N LYS A 321 23.97 2.84 -4.04
CA LYS A 321 24.78 2.85 -2.82
C LYS A 321 26.20 2.36 -3.09
N ARG A 322 27.21 3.13 -2.66
CA ARG A 322 28.63 2.77 -2.72
C ARG A 322 29.38 3.37 -1.53
N ASN A 323 30.27 2.60 -0.92
CA ASN A 323 30.98 2.90 0.31
C ASN A 323 30.02 3.35 1.43
N GLY A 324 28.88 2.67 1.56
CA GLY A 324 27.87 2.97 2.59
C GLY A 324 27.05 4.24 2.38
N LYS A 325 27.26 5.03 1.31
CA LYS A 325 26.52 6.27 1.01
C LYS A 325 25.68 6.17 -0.26
N TRP A 326 24.57 6.90 -0.26
CA TRP A 326 23.65 6.97 -1.40
C TRP A 326 23.99 8.12 -2.34
N GLY A 327 23.88 7.84 -3.63
CA GLY A 327 23.91 8.75 -4.77
C GLY A 327 22.82 8.36 -5.78
N ALA A 328 22.89 8.91 -7.00
CA ALA A 328 21.95 8.61 -8.07
C ALA A 328 22.60 8.67 -9.45
N ILE A 329 22.23 7.71 -10.30
CA ILE A 329 22.64 7.60 -11.71
C ILE A 329 21.45 7.84 -12.64
N ASN A 330 21.75 8.26 -13.87
CA ASN A 330 20.78 8.27 -14.96
C ASN A 330 20.84 6.98 -15.81
N ARG A 331 19.94 6.82 -16.79
CA ARG A 331 19.95 5.68 -17.74
C ARG A 331 21.22 5.53 -18.60
N THR A 332 22.15 6.49 -18.57
CA THR A 332 23.47 6.36 -19.22
C THR A 332 24.58 5.91 -18.26
N GLY A 333 24.20 5.39 -17.07
CA GLY A 333 25.13 4.96 -16.02
C GLY A 333 25.92 6.09 -15.34
N LYS A 334 25.63 7.36 -15.66
CA LYS A 334 26.37 8.51 -15.15
C LYS A 334 25.85 8.91 -13.78
N GLU A 335 26.73 8.97 -12.79
CA GLU A 335 26.46 9.60 -11.50
C GLU A 335 26.08 11.08 -11.70
N VAL A 336 24.80 11.39 -11.51
CA VAL A 336 24.29 12.78 -11.45
C VAL A 336 24.43 13.30 -10.02
N VAL A 337 24.19 12.42 -9.03
CA VAL A 337 24.45 12.68 -7.61
C VAL A 337 25.50 11.67 -7.15
N LYS A 338 26.71 12.15 -6.85
CA LYS A 338 27.76 11.28 -6.27
C LYS A 338 27.32 10.71 -4.92
N PRO A 339 27.66 9.45 -4.58
CA PRO A 339 27.45 8.86 -3.27
C PRO A 339 27.96 9.77 -2.13
N GLN A 340 27.03 10.36 -1.38
CA GLN A 340 27.35 11.31 -0.31
C GLN A 340 26.26 11.49 0.75
N TYR A 341 25.05 10.97 0.51
CA TYR A 341 23.90 11.12 1.39
C TYR A 341 23.78 9.89 2.30
N ASP A 342 23.19 10.09 3.47
CA ASP A 342 22.92 9.01 4.42
C ASP A 342 21.74 8.16 3.93
N GLN A 343 20.76 8.81 3.28
CA GLN A 343 19.64 8.20 2.57
C GLN A 343 19.18 9.12 1.43
N ILE A 344 18.67 8.52 0.34
CA ILE A 344 17.90 9.21 -0.70
C ILE A 344 16.61 8.42 -0.87
N GLU A 345 15.46 9.06 -0.65
CA GLU A 345 14.18 8.50 -1.11
C GLU A 345 14.06 8.72 -2.62
N GLY A 346 13.59 7.71 -3.35
CA GLY A 346 13.61 7.68 -4.81
C GLY A 346 12.86 8.82 -5.49
N PHE A 347 13.15 9.03 -6.79
CA PHE A 347 12.54 10.13 -7.54
C PHE A 347 11.03 9.92 -7.76
N GLN A 348 10.28 10.97 -7.47
CA GLN A 348 8.85 11.08 -7.77
C GLN A 348 8.55 12.50 -8.27
N ASP A 349 7.88 12.59 -9.43
CA ASP A 349 7.61 13.81 -10.17
C ASP A 349 8.86 14.70 -10.41
N GLY A 350 10.04 14.10 -10.56
CA GLY A 350 11.32 14.77 -10.76
C GLY A 350 11.99 15.31 -9.48
N LEU A 351 11.48 14.96 -8.30
CA LEU A 351 11.97 15.37 -6.99
C LEU A 351 12.42 14.16 -6.15
N ALA A 352 13.45 14.32 -5.32
CA ALA A 352 13.87 13.32 -4.34
C ALA A 352 14.18 13.97 -2.99
N LYS A 353 13.78 13.32 -1.89
CA LYS A 353 14.12 13.73 -0.52
C LYS A 353 15.48 13.14 -0.15
N VAL A 354 16.34 13.96 0.44
CA VAL A 354 17.72 13.57 0.79
C VAL A 354 18.03 13.84 2.25
N LEU A 355 18.64 12.86 2.90
CA LEU A 355 19.05 12.91 4.31
C LEU A 355 20.57 13.05 4.42
N LYS A 356 21.02 14.02 5.22
CA LYS A 356 22.44 14.12 5.62
C LYS A 356 22.55 14.71 7.01
N GLY A 357 23.23 14.02 7.93
CA GLY A 357 23.46 14.52 9.29
C GLY A 357 22.17 14.77 10.07
N ARG A 358 21.19 13.85 9.97
CA ARG A 358 19.85 13.95 10.60
C ARG A 358 18.99 15.15 10.16
N LYS A 359 19.27 15.76 9.01
CA LYS A 359 18.43 16.81 8.41
C LYS A 359 18.03 16.46 6.99
N TRP A 360 16.75 16.68 6.68
CA TRP A 360 16.18 16.48 5.36
C TRP A 360 16.29 17.75 4.51
N GLY A 361 16.54 17.52 3.21
CA GLY A 361 16.48 18.49 2.14
C GLY A 361 15.83 17.88 0.89
N LEU A 362 15.72 18.66 -0.18
CA LEU A 362 15.08 18.27 -1.43
C LEU A 362 16.04 18.51 -2.61
N ILE A 363 16.16 17.55 -3.51
CA ILE A 363 16.87 17.70 -4.79
C ILE A 363 15.91 17.47 -5.97
N ASN A 364 16.33 17.89 -7.17
CA ASN A 364 15.71 17.45 -8.43
C ASN A 364 16.57 16.39 -9.15
N THR A 365 16.05 15.85 -10.27
CA THR A 365 16.74 14.88 -11.14
C THR A 365 18.08 15.36 -11.72
N ALA A 366 18.36 16.67 -11.73
CA ALA A 366 19.66 17.22 -12.09
C ALA A 366 20.66 17.29 -10.91
N GLY A 367 20.31 16.71 -9.75
CA GLY A 367 21.12 16.74 -8.53
C GLY A 367 21.18 18.10 -7.82
N LYS A 368 20.41 19.09 -8.28
CA LYS A 368 20.39 20.43 -7.68
C LYS A 368 19.59 20.40 -6.38
N VAL A 369 20.19 20.84 -5.28
CA VAL A 369 19.49 21.13 -4.02
C VAL A 369 18.50 22.27 -4.24
N LEU A 370 17.22 21.98 -4.01
CA LEU A 370 16.09 22.91 -4.04
C LEU A 370 15.76 23.40 -2.63
N ALA A 371 15.63 22.48 -1.68
CA ALA A 371 15.43 22.79 -0.27
C ALA A 371 16.68 22.36 0.53
N PRO A 372 17.29 23.23 1.34
CA PRO A 372 18.50 22.89 2.08
C PRO A 372 18.23 21.86 3.17
N LEU A 373 19.29 21.18 3.60
CA LEU A 373 19.32 20.18 4.69
C LEU A 373 19.09 20.88 6.05
N GLN A 374 17.85 21.28 6.32
CA GLN A 374 17.47 22.01 7.55
C GLN A 374 16.22 21.46 8.24
N TYR A 375 15.42 20.63 7.55
CA TYR A 375 14.13 20.17 8.04
C TYR A 375 14.28 18.91 8.88
N ASP A 376 13.42 18.78 9.89
CA ASP A 376 13.31 17.58 10.72
C ASP A 376 12.53 16.48 9.97
N GLN A 377 11.58 16.89 9.12
CA GLN A 377 10.74 16.02 8.28
C GLN A 377 10.31 16.78 7.02
N ILE A 378 10.19 16.08 5.89
CA ILE A 378 9.54 16.56 4.66
C ILE A 378 8.54 15.50 4.20
N ASP A 379 7.29 15.89 4.05
CA ASP A 379 6.19 15.02 3.65
C ASP A 379 6.04 14.89 2.14
N GLY A 380 5.06 14.09 1.69
CA GLY A 380 4.72 13.96 0.27
C GLY A 380 4.18 15.28 -0.29
N PHE A 381 4.36 15.49 -1.59
CA PHE A 381 3.73 16.62 -2.28
C PHE A 381 2.29 16.25 -2.67
N ASN A 382 1.31 17.04 -2.22
CA ASN A 382 -0.02 17.06 -2.85
C ASN A 382 -0.38 18.50 -3.26
N GLU A 383 -1.12 18.63 -4.36
CA GLU A 383 -1.51 19.92 -4.95
C GLU A 383 -0.34 20.92 -5.21
N GLY A 384 0.90 20.42 -5.28
CA GLY A 384 2.12 21.23 -5.44
C GLY A 384 2.80 21.68 -4.13
N MET A 385 2.32 21.23 -2.97
CA MET A 385 2.78 21.61 -1.63
C MET A 385 3.16 20.38 -0.81
N ALA A 386 4.24 20.46 -0.03
CA ALA A 386 4.61 19.46 0.97
C ALA A 386 4.63 20.09 2.36
N ALA A 387 4.10 19.39 3.36
CA ALA A 387 4.28 19.78 4.76
C ALA A 387 5.72 19.52 5.21
N VAL A 388 6.22 20.35 6.12
CA VAL A 388 7.57 20.23 6.69
C VAL A 388 7.56 20.48 8.19
N VAL A 389 8.42 19.78 8.91
CA VAL A 389 8.71 20.07 10.32
C VAL A 389 10.04 20.79 10.44
N LYS A 390 10.05 21.86 11.22
CA LYS A 390 11.25 22.67 11.50
C LYS A 390 11.16 23.18 12.94
N ASN A 391 12.12 22.78 13.78
CA ASN A 391 12.19 23.15 15.20
C ASN A 391 10.89 22.79 15.96
N GLY A 392 10.30 21.63 15.67
CA GLY A 392 9.09 21.15 16.34
C GLY A 392 7.79 21.90 15.99
N LYS A 393 7.76 22.67 14.89
CA LYS A 393 6.52 23.25 14.33
C LYS A 393 6.33 22.89 12.86
N ARG A 394 5.06 22.73 12.46
CA ARG A 394 4.64 22.40 11.09
C ARG A 394 4.53 23.66 10.24
N GLY A 395 5.09 23.60 9.04
CA GLY A 395 5.02 24.59 7.97
C GLY A 395 4.86 23.89 6.62
N PHE A 396 5.04 24.61 5.51
CA PHE A 396 4.94 24.05 4.15
C PHE A 396 5.95 24.64 3.18
N ILE A 397 6.47 23.79 2.30
CA ILE A 397 7.25 24.17 1.12
C ILE A 397 6.46 23.94 -0.17
N ASP A 398 6.77 24.71 -1.21
CA ASP A 398 6.39 24.38 -2.59
C ASP A 398 7.45 23.49 -3.28
N ARG A 399 7.13 23.00 -4.47
CA ARG A 399 8.01 22.14 -5.30
C ARG A 399 9.33 22.80 -5.73
N THR A 400 9.54 24.09 -5.49
CA THR A 400 10.85 24.77 -5.68
C THR A 400 11.75 24.69 -4.44
N GLY A 401 11.26 24.12 -3.34
CA GLY A 401 11.93 24.05 -2.05
C GLY A 401 11.74 25.28 -1.16
N LYS A 402 10.93 26.25 -1.60
CA LYS A 402 10.67 27.51 -0.90
C LYS A 402 9.64 27.32 0.21
N GLU A 403 9.97 27.79 1.41
CA GLU A 403 9.06 27.86 2.56
C GLU A 403 7.94 28.90 2.29
N VAL A 404 6.77 28.43 1.86
CA VAL A 404 5.59 29.27 1.56
C VAL A 404 4.82 29.60 2.84
N VAL A 405 4.69 28.61 3.73
CA VAL A 405 4.00 28.74 5.01
C VAL A 405 5.02 28.45 6.10
N LYS A 406 5.39 29.48 6.87
CA LYS A 406 6.41 29.34 7.92
C LYS A 406 6.02 28.29 8.96
N ALA A 407 7.01 27.57 9.47
CA ALA A 407 6.85 26.64 10.60
C ALA A 407 6.28 27.38 11.82
N GLN A 408 5.00 27.16 12.11
CA GLN A 408 4.26 27.84 13.20
C GLN A 408 3.08 27.04 13.75
N TYR A 409 2.61 26.03 13.02
CA TYR A 409 1.44 25.23 13.39
C TYR A 409 1.85 24.06 14.27
N ASP A 410 0.90 23.60 15.08
CA ASP A 410 1.13 22.48 15.99
C ASP A 410 1.31 21.18 15.17
N THR A 411 2.30 20.37 15.54
CA THR A 411 2.64 19.09 14.91
C THR A 411 1.77 17.94 15.42
N GLU A 412 0.99 18.17 16.46
CA GLU A 412 0.09 17.19 17.07
C GLU A 412 -0.97 16.71 16.08
N ALA A 413 -1.00 15.39 15.85
CA ALA A 413 -2.06 14.71 15.14
C ALA A 413 -3.44 14.96 15.80
N GLY A 414 -4.49 14.80 15.02
CA GLY A 414 -5.84 14.56 15.52
C GLY A 414 -6.19 13.10 15.57
N THR A 415 -7.18 12.76 16.40
CA THR A 415 -7.84 11.44 16.47
C THR A 415 -8.25 10.90 15.11
N TYR A 416 -8.54 11.80 14.14
CA TYR A 416 -8.91 11.46 12.78
C TYR A 416 -8.06 12.16 11.69
N THR A 417 -6.94 12.81 12.05
CA THR A 417 -6.11 13.61 11.12
C THR A 417 -4.64 13.73 11.53
N GLU A 418 -3.76 12.88 11.03
CA GLU A 418 -2.32 12.99 11.33
C GLU A 418 -1.63 14.15 10.59
N PHE A 419 -2.09 14.46 9.38
CA PHE A 419 -1.43 15.38 8.48
C PHE A 419 -2.29 16.54 8.01
N ALA A 420 -1.57 17.60 7.65
CA ALA A 420 -2.09 18.71 6.89
C ALA A 420 -1.66 18.57 5.42
N TYR A 421 -2.42 17.83 4.61
CA TYR A 421 -2.28 17.90 3.15
C TYR A 421 -3.24 18.96 2.60
N PHE A 422 -2.87 19.57 1.48
CA PHE A 422 -3.79 20.39 0.72
C PHE A 422 -4.70 19.48 -0.12
N ASN A 423 -6.01 19.73 -0.07
CA ASN A 423 -7.02 19.08 -0.90
C ASN A 423 -8.16 20.06 -1.17
N GLU A 424 -8.70 20.05 -2.40
CA GLU A 424 -9.63 21.07 -2.91
C GLU A 424 -9.13 22.52 -2.66
N GLY A 425 -7.80 22.73 -2.62
CA GLY A 425 -7.15 24.01 -2.34
C GLY A 425 -6.96 24.40 -0.87
N LEU A 426 -7.42 23.57 0.09
CA LEU A 426 -7.38 23.84 1.54
C LEU A 426 -6.62 22.75 2.32
N ALA A 427 -5.93 23.13 3.40
CA ALA A 427 -5.32 22.20 4.36
C ALA A 427 -5.81 22.47 5.79
N VAL A 428 -6.00 21.41 6.57
CA VAL A 428 -6.34 21.48 7.99
C VAL A 428 -5.07 21.65 8.82
N VAL A 429 -5.02 22.66 9.69
CA VAL A 429 -3.91 22.89 10.63
C VAL A 429 -4.43 23.20 12.04
N LYS A 430 -3.67 22.81 13.06
CA LYS A 430 -3.95 23.13 14.47
C LYS A 430 -3.10 24.31 14.93
N LYS A 431 -3.70 25.23 15.70
CA LYS A 431 -2.99 26.33 16.37
C LYS A 431 -3.63 26.65 17.72
N GLY A 432 -2.98 26.25 18.81
CA GLY A 432 -3.48 26.42 20.18
C GLY A 432 -4.77 25.64 20.43
N GLY A 433 -4.79 24.36 20.04
CA GLY A 433 -5.94 23.46 20.20
C GLY A 433 -7.17 23.78 19.33
N ARG A 434 -7.07 24.73 18.39
CA ARG A 434 -8.16 25.10 17.46
C ARG A 434 -7.88 24.59 16.06
N VAL A 435 -8.93 24.04 15.42
CA VAL A 435 -8.94 23.62 14.03
C VAL A 435 -9.10 24.83 13.11
N ILE A 436 -8.18 24.97 12.15
CA ILE A 436 -8.12 26.06 11.19
C ILE A 436 -7.91 25.47 9.79
N PHE A 437 -8.65 25.94 8.80
CA PHE A 437 -8.37 25.67 7.40
C PHE A 437 -7.54 26.82 6.81
N ILE A 438 -6.42 26.51 6.16
CA ILE A 438 -5.60 27.46 5.40
C ILE A 438 -5.69 27.16 3.90
N ASN A 439 -5.49 28.16 3.05
CA ASN A 439 -5.27 27.95 1.61
C ASN A 439 -3.78 27.76 1.28
N ARG A 440 -3.47 27.38 0.02
CA ARG A 440 -2.07 27.14 -0.44
C ARG A 440 -1.12 28.34 -0.27
N ALA A 441 -1.63 29.55 -0.03
CA ALA A 441 -0.84 30.75 0.29
C ALA A 441 -0.62 30.97 1.81
N GLY A 442 -1.00 30.01 2.65
CA GLY A 442 -0.89 30.08 4.11
C GLY A 442 -1.92 30.99 4.80
N LYS A 443 -2.90 31.52 4.07
CA LYS A 443 -3.94 32.37 4.64
C LYS A 443 -5.02 31.52 5.29
N GLU A 444 -5.36 31.82 6.54
CA GLU A 444 -6.52 31.24 7.22
C GLU A 444 -7.82 31.61 6.51
N VAL A 445 -8.65 30.60 6.21
CA VAL A 445 -9.93 30.71 5.48
C VAL A 445 -11.11 30.47 6.42
N LEU A 446 -11.02 29.46 7.29
CA LEU A 446 -12.06 29.08 8.23
C LEU A 446 -11.45 28.68 9.58
N ARG A 447 -12.08 29.09 10.68
CA ARG A 447 -11.81 28.62 12.05
C ARG A 447 -13.08 27.97 12.57
N THR A 448 -12.98 26.82 13.22
CA THR A 448 -14.17 26.08 13.70
C THR A 448 -14.18 25.87 15.21
N SER A 449 -15.32 25.41 15.73
CA SER A 449 -15.53 24.97 17.11
C SER A 449 -15.89 23.46 17.20
N TYR A 450 -15.61 22.73 16.12
CA TYR A 450 -15.60 21.26 16.13
C TYR A 450 -14.37 20.77 16.89
N THR A 451 -14.45 19.57 17.46
CA THR A 451 -13.26 18.97 18.08
C THR A 451 -12.22 18.68 17.01
N GLU A 452 -12.65 18.09 15.90
CA GLU A 452 -11.82 17.78 14.73
C GLU A 452 -12.59 17.96 13.41
N ALA A 453 -11.84 18.08 12.31
CA ALA A 453 -12.34 18.11 10.93
C ALA A 453 -11.31 17.47 9.99
N LEU A 454 -11.78 16.79 8.93
CA LEU A 454 -10.94 16.21 7.88
C LEU A 454 -10.71 17.20 6.73
N ASP A 455 -9.93 16.78 5.73
CA ASP A 455 -9.80 17.48 4.47
C ASP A 455 -11.13 17.55 3.69
N PHE A 456 -11.21 18.45 2.71
CA PHE A 456 -12.39 18.55 1.86
C PHE A 456 -12.39 17.42 0.82
N ARG A 457 -13.53 16.74 0.70
CA ARG A 457 -13.75 15.60 -0.17
C ARG A 457 -15.10 15.73 -0.87
N ASP A 458 -15.08 15.78 -2.19
CA ASP A 458 -16.26 15.85 -3.03
C ASP A 458 -17.10 17.13 -2.73
N GLY A 459 -16.44 18.21 -2.28
CA GLY A 459 -17.03 19.50 -1.90
C GLY A 459 -17.50 19.66 -0.45
N LEU A 460 -17.27 18.69 0.44
CA LEU A 460 -17.67 18.74 1.86
C LEU A 460 -16.54 18.24 2.79
N ALA A 461 -16.49 18.74 4.03
CA ALA A 461 -15.59 18.22 5.07
C ALA A 461 -16.39 17.52 6.17
N LEU A 462 -15.89 16.35 6.60
CA LEU A 462 -16.40 15.60 7.76
C LEU A 462 -15.95 16.31 9.05
N VAL A 463 -16.89 16.53 9.98
CA VAL A 463 -16.66 17.23 11.25
C VAL A 463 -17.25 16.48 12.45
N PHE A 464 -16.58 16.62 13.59
CA PHE A 464 -16.94 15.93 14.82
C PHE A 464 -17.33 16.89 15.96
N LYS A 465 -18.40 16.51 16.69
CA LYS A 465 -18.83 17.22 17.90
C LYS A 465 -19.50 16.23 18.85
N GLY A 466 -18.97 16.11 20.08
CA GLY A 466 -19.54 15.22 21.10
C GLY A 466 -19.69 13.76 20.64
N GLY A 467 -18.69 13.23 19.92
CA GLY A 467 -18.70 11.87 19.38
C GLY A 467 -19.67 11.62 18.21
N SER A 468 -20.40 12.63 17.74
CA SER A 468 -21.31 12.50 16.60
C SER A 468 -20.71 13.09 15.30
N ALA A 469 -20.94 12.41 14.18
CA ALA A 469 -20.47 12.82 12.85
C ALA A 469 -21.48 13.72 12.11
N GLY A 470 -20.97 14.78 11.48
CA GLY A 470 -21.71 15.73 10.62
C GLY A 470 -20.84 16.27 9.48
N PHE A 471 -21.39 17.13 8.62
CA PHE A 471 -20.71 17.64 7.41
C PHE A 471 -20.89 19.15 7.24
N ILE A 472 -19.81 19.84 6.84
CA ILE A 472 -19.80 21.27 6.49
C ILE A 472 -19.37 21.53 5.04
N ASP A 473 -19.80 22.67 4.50
CA ASP A 473 -19.27 23.23 3.24
C ASP A 473 -17.98 24.05 3.45
N PRO A 474 -17.26 24.46 2.38
CA PRO A 474 -16.05 25.29 2.47
C PRO A 474 -16.24 26.69 3.07
N LYS A 475 -17.47 27.08 3.42
CA LYS A 475 -17.79 28.33 4.13
C LYS A 475 -18.10 28.08 5.61
N GLY A 476 -18.01 26.83 6.08
CA GLY A 476 -18.29 26.41 7.45
C GLY A 476 -19.77 26.21 7.76
N LYS A 477 -20.65 26.14 6.76
CA LYS A 477 -22.09 25.90 6.97
C LYS A 477 -22.36 24.42 7.21
N GLU A 478 -23.05 24.09 8.30
CA GLU A 478 -23.60 22.75 8.54
C GLU A 478 -24.58 22.36 7.42
N ILE A 479 -24.22 21.33 6.65
CA ILE A 479 -25.11 20.65 5.70
C ILE A 479 -25.79 19.47 6.41
N VAL A 480 -25.04 18.76 7.25
CA VAL A 480 -25.54 17.68 8.12
C VAL A 480 -25.07 17.97 9.53
N LYS A 481 -26.02 18.16 10.46
CA LYS A 481 -25.68 18.31 11.88
C LYS A 481 -25.12 17.01 12.45
N PRO A 482 -24.13 17.07 13.38
CA PRO A 482 -23.67 15.92 14.15
C PRO A 482 -24.83 15.07 14.71
N GLN A 483 -25.04 13.87 14.14
CA GLN A 483 -26.16 13.00 14.53
C GLN A 483 -25.97 11.50 14.23
N TYR A 484 -24.94 11.13 13.46
CA TYR A 484 -24.69 9.75 13.05
C TYR A 484 -23.64 9.10 13.95
N ASN A 485 -23.79 7.79 14.17
CA ASN A 485 -22.81 7.00 14.92
C ASN A 485 -21.50 6.89 14.13
N TYR A 486 -21.60 6.68 12.81
CA TYR A 486 -20.48 6.67 11.87
C TYR A 486 -20.91 7.26 10.52
N ALA A 487 -19.98 7.92 9.82
CA ALA A 487 -20.15 8.45 8.47
C ALA A 487 -18.78 8.45 7.75
N PHE A 488 -18.79 8.43 6.41
CA PHE A 488 -17.58 8.43 5.57
C PHE A 488 -17.61 9.58 4.57
N SER A 489 -16.44 9.97 4.05
CA SER A 489 -16.31 11.03 3.05
C SER A 489 -17.08 10.70 1.75
N PHE A 490 -17.68 11.73 1.15
CA PHE A 490 -18.52 11.61 -0.05
C PHE A 490 -17.77 11.08 -1.28
N ARG A 491 -18.49 10.33 -2.12
CA ARG A 491 -17.93 9.53 -3.23
C ARG A 491 -18.77 9.60 -4.52
N GLU A 492 -18.66 10.73 -5.22
CA GLU A 492 -19.46 11.14 -6.40
C GLU A 492 -20.96 10.88 -6.18
N GLY A 493 -21.46 11.51 -5.12
CA GLY A 493 -22.89 11.72 -4.91
C GLY A 493 -23.38 11.40 -3.51
N LEU A 494 -23.03 10.22 -2.97
CA LEU A 494 -23.48 9.79 -1.64
C LEU A 494 -22.33 9.52 -0.67
N ALA A 495 -22.70 9.42 0.60
CA ALA A 495 -21.90 8.93 1.71
C ALA A 495 -22.69 7.88 2.50
N ARG A 496 -22.03 6.80 2.94
CA ARG A 496 -22.65 5.80 3.83
C ARG A 496 -22.70 6.31 5.27
N VAL A 497 -23.80 6.02 5.95
CA VAL A 497 -24.04 6.44 7.35
C VAL A 497 -24.63 5.30 8.17
N SER A 498 -24.18 5.19 9.42
CA SER A 498 -24.68 4.22 10.39
C SER A 498 -25.60 4.88 11.41
N LYS A 499 -26.73 4.23 11.69
CA LYS A 499 -27.63 4.58 12.79
C LYS A 499 -28.25 3.30 13.37
N ASN A 500 -28.19 3.14 14.69
CA ASN A 500 -28.76 1.99 15.41
C ASN A 500 -28.27 0.62 14.88
N GLY A 501 -26.99 0.49 14.56
CA GLY A 501 -26.39 -0.78 14.13
C GLY A 501 -26.78 -1.25 12.72
N LYS A 502 -27.30 -0.36 11.88
CA LYS A 502 -27.65 -0.64 10.47
C LYS A 502 -27.08 0.41 9.53
N TRP A 503 -26.95 0.04 8.26
CA TRP A 503 -26.38 0.90 7.22
C TRP A 503 -27.41 1.37 6.19
N GLY A 504 -27.23 2.61 5.74
CA GLY A 504 -27.92 3.28 4.65
C GLY A 504 -27.11 4.50 4.18
N TYR A 505 -27.64 5.28 3.24
CA TYR A 505 -26.82 6.24 2.46
C TYR A 505 -27.51 7.60 2.31
N ILE A 506 -26.74 8.68 2.39
CA ILE A 506 -27.21 10.07 2.21
C ILE A 506 -26.60 10.76 1.00
N ASP A 507 -27.33 11.66 0.36
CA ASP A 507 -26.81 12.55 -0.69
C ASP A 507 -26.04 13.76 -0.11
N LYS A 508 -25.36 14.53 -0.98
CA LYS A 508 -24.68 15.80 -0.62
C LYS A 508 -25.60 16.90 -0.04
N LYS A 509 -26.91 16.65 0.12
CA LYS A 509 -27.88 17.53 0.80
C LYS A 509 -28.32 16.97 2.16
N GLY A 510 -27.76 15.83 2.59
CA GLY A 510 -28.09 15.15 3.84
C GLY A 510 -29.35 14.29 3.78
N LYS A 511 -29.96 14.08 2.60
CA LYS A 511 -31.17 13.27 2.45
C LYS A 511 -30.82 11.80 2.33
N ILE A 512 -31.47 10.94 3.13
CA ILE A 512 -31.38 9.48 2.98
C ILE A 512 -31.94 9.05 1.61
N VAL A 513 -31.10 8.39 0.82
CA VAL A 513 -31.40 7.84 -0.52
C VAL A 513 -31.71 6.35 -0.40
N ILE A 514 -30.78 5.56 0.16
CA ILE A 514 -31.01 4.16 0.51
C ILE A 514 -31.32 4.05 2.00
N LYS A 515 -32.41 3.35 2.33
CA LYS A 515 -32.90 3.16 3.70
C LYS A 515 -31.85 2.51 4.59
N ILE A 516 -31.79 2.95 5.85
CA ILE A 516 -30.94 2.37 6.88
C ILE A 516 -31.54 1.03 7.31
N GLN A 517 -31.15 -0.08 6.66
CA GLN A 517 -31.82 -1.38 6.81
C GLN A 517 -30.90 -2.62 6.80
N TYR A 518 -29.69 -2.51 6.25
CA TYR A 518 -28.79 -3.63 5.99
C TYR A 518 -27.82 -3.92 7.14
N THR A 519 -27.37 -5.18 7.26
CA THR A 519 -26.44 -5.64 8.30
C THR A 519 -25.00 -5.24 7.98
N GLY A 520 -24.55 -5.57 6.78
CA GLY A 520 -23.36 -4.98 6.14
C GLY A 520 -23.78 -4.13 4.95
N ALA A 521 -23.12 -3.00 4.73
CA ALA A 521 -23.21 -2.26 3.47
C ALA A 521 -21.92 -1.48 3.23
N ASN A 522 -21.45 -1.58 2.01
CA ASN A 522 -20.12 -1.14 1.60
C ASN A 522 -20.28 -0.05 0.58
N ASP A 523 -19.30 0.83 0.40
CA ASP A 523 -19.35 1.59 -0.84
C ASP A 523 -19.13 0.57 -2.04
N PHE A 524 -19.32 0.79 -3.36
CA PHE A 524 -20.46 1.16 -4.23
C PHE A 524 -19.92 1.20 -5.76
N TYR A 525 -18.93 0.36 -6.26
CA TYR A 525 -18.20 0.33 -7.62
C TYR A 525 -18.60 -0.32 -8.98
N ASN A 526 -18.45 0.49 -10.05
CA ASN A 526 -18.88 0.31 -11.46
C ASN A 526 -20.37 0.41 -11.75
N GLY A 527 -21.09 0.98 -10.80
CA GLY A 527 -22.53 1.20 -10.79
C GLY A 527 -23.05 1.00 -9.37
N MET A 528 -22.18 0.48 -8.50
CA MET A 528 -22.38 -0.91 -8.12
C MET A 528 -21.66 -1.35 -6.76
N ALA A 529 -22.19 -1.51 -5.50
CA ALA A 529 -21.97 -2.39 -4.27
C ALA A 529 -23.18 -3.18 -3.72
N ALA A 530 -22.94 -4.01 -2.70
CA ALA A 530 -23.96 -4.82 -2.06
C ALA A 530 -24.14 -4.52 -0.60
N VAL A 531 -25.18 -5.20 -0.19
CA VAL A 531 -25.75 -5.17 1.11
C VAL A 531 -25.83 -6.61 1.55
N GLU A 532 -25.31 -6.86 2.74
CA GLU A 532 -25.58 -8.11 3.39
C GLU A 532 -27.01 -8.08 3.94
N LYS A 533 -27.71 -9.19 3.76
CA LYS A 533 -29.10 -9.36 4.20
C LYS A 533 -29.28 -10.83 4.54
N ASN A 534 -29.53 -11.12 5.82
CA ASN A 534 -29.72 -12.47 6.34
C ASN A 534 -28.51 -13.42 6.06
N GLY A 535 -27.27 -12.92 6.16
CA GLY A 535 -26.07 -13.75 5.97
C GLY A 535 -25.80 -14.18 4.52
N LYS A 536 -26.37 -13.49 3.54
CA LYS A 536 -26.06 -13.66 2.11
C LYS A 536 -25.68 -12.33 1.48
N GLN A 537 -24.84 -12.39 0.46
CA GLN A 537 -24.39 -11.22 -0.31
C GLN A 537 -25.15 -11.09 -1.63
N GLY A 538 -25.52 -9.86 -1.96
CA GLY A 538 -26.24 -9.48 -3.18
C GLY A 538 -26.69 -8.01 -3.15
N PHE A 539 -26.85 -7.38 -4.31
CA PHE A 539 -26.32 -6.04 -4.53
C PHE A 539 -27.33 -4.99 -5.13
N VAL A 540 -27.24 -3.67 -4.83
CA VAL A 540 -28.37 -2.69 -4.98
C VAL A 540 -28.12 -1.25 -5.56
N ASP A 541 -28.49 -0.85 -6.80
CA ASP A 541 -27.96 0.40 -7.50
C ASP A 541 -28.04 1.82 -6.82
N LYS A 542 -27.67 2.92 -7.51
CA LYS A 542 -27.72 4.33 -6.97
C LYS A 542 -29.11 4.71 -6.41
N SER A 543 -30.16 3.96 -6.73
CA SER A 543 -31.54 4.08 -6.22
C SER A 543 -31.93 3.05 -5.15
N GLY A 544 -31.11 2.03 -4.90
CA GLY A 544 -31.34 0.93 -3.96
C GLY A 544 -32.03 -0.30 -4.56
N LYS A 545 -31.91 -0.54 -5.88
CA LYS A 545 -32.55 -1.67 -6.56
C LYS A 545 -31.69 -2.95 -6.54
N GLU A 546 -32.18 -4.00 -5.84
CA GLU A 546 -31.64 -5.39 -5.82
C GLU A 546 -31.60 -6.02 -7.23
N TRP A 547 -30.52 -5.75 -7.97
CA TRP A 547 -30.26 -6.27 -9.32
C TRP A 547 -29.70 -7.70 -9.31
N VAL A 548 -28.87 -8.01 -8.32
CA VAL A 548 -28.64 -9.38 -7.84
C VAL A 548 -29.23 -9.40 -6.44
N LYS A 549 -30.08 -10.36 -6.12
CA LYS A 549 -30.60 -10.49 -4.76
C LYS A 549 -29.56 -11.14 -3.85
N PRO A 550 -29.50 -10.79 -2.55
CA PRO A 550 -28.76 -11.54 -1.54
C PRO A 550 -29.03 -13.04 -1.63
N ALA A 551 -28.04 -13.81 -2.10
CA ALA A 551 -28.19 -15.22 -2.45
C ALA A 551 -26.88 -16.03 -2.36
N TYR A 552 -25.74 -15.41 -2.65
CA TYR A 552 -24.42 -16.06 -2.66
C TYR A 552 -23.76 -15.97 -1.28
N ASP A 553 -22.86 -16.91 -0.97
CA ASP A 553 -22.04 -16.86 0.24
C ASP A 553 -21.00 -15.73 0.15
N TYR A 554 -20.59 -15.42 -1.07
CA TYR A 554 -19.58 -14.43 -1.41
C TYR A 554 -19.85 -13.93 -2.82
N VAL A 555 -19.75 -12.63 -3.03
CA VAL A 555 -19.85 -12.02 -4.36
C VAL A 555 -18.66 -11.13 -4.63
N TRP A 556 -18.24 -11.12 -5.89
CA TRP A 556 -17.23 -10.20 -6.38
C TRP A 556 -17.86 -9.01 -7.16
N TYR A 557 -17.39 -7.80 -6.86
CA TYR A 557 -16.96 -6.69 -7.76
C TYR A 557 -17.23 -6.79 -9.33
N PHE A 558 -17.46 -5.69 -10.14
CA PHE A 558 -17.91 -5.49 -11.58
C PHE A 558 -17.01 -4.83 -12.75
N PHE A 559 -16.22 -5.56 -13.60
CA PHE A 559 -15.39 -5.23 -14.81
C PHE A 559 -16.34 -5.40 -16.00
N ASP A 560 -17.02 -4.35 -16.46
CA ASP A 560 -17.96 -4.49 -17.59
C ASP A 560 -19.35 -5.14 -17.22
N GLY A 561 -19.44 -6.21 -16.39
CA GLY A 561 -20.53 -7.02 -15.66
C GLY A 561 -20.94 -8.60 -15.41
N ILE A 562 -20.56 -9.97 -15.48
CA ILE A 562 -19.55 -11.20 -15.46
C ILE A 562 -18.33 -11.47 -14.48
N ALA A 563 -18.49 -11.90 -13.20
CA ALA A 563 -17.43 -12.14 -12.15
C ALA A 563 -17.71 -13.36 -11.31
N LEU A 564 -16.66 -13.85 -10.67
CA LEU A 564 -16.69 -14.73 -9.53
C LEU A 564 -17.81 -14.44 -8.52
N VAL A 565 -18.70 -15.41 -8.41
CA VAL A 565 -19.59 -15.63 -7.27
C VAL A 565 -19.30 -17.00 -6.68
N LYS A 566 -19.40 -17.13 -5.36
CA LYS A 566 -19.19 -18.40 -4.66
C LYS A 566 -20.48 -18.89 -4.00
N SER A 567 -20.68 -20.21 -4.07
CA SER A 567 -21.70 -20.90 -3.28
C SER A 567 -21.12 -22.22 -2.79
N GLY A 568 -21.07 -22.41 -1.47
CA GLY A 568 -20.28 -23.48 -0.85
C GLY A 568 -18.79 -23.37 -1.23
N SER A 569 -18.19 -24.46 -1.73
CA SER A 569 -16.80 -24.48 -2.18
C SER A 569 -16.60 -23.99 -3.62
N LYS A 570 -17.65 -23.90 -4.45
CA LYS A 570 -17.50 -23.77 -5.91
C LYS A 570 -17.65 -22.34 -6.42
N TYR A 571 -16.81 -22.02 -7.40
CA TYR A 571 -16.77 -20.73 -8.09
C TYR A 571 -17.35 -20.83 -9.51
N GLY A 572 -18.01 -19.75 -9.93
CA GLY A 572 -18.65 -19.53 -11.23
C GLY A 572 -19.00 -18.04 -11.35
N TYR A 573 -19.71 -17.61 -12.40
CA TYR A 573 -19.84 -16.19 -12.72
C TYR A 573 -21.26 -15.76 -13.14
N VAL A 574 -21.74 -14.56 -12.73
CA VAL A 574 -23.10 -14.04 -13.05
C VAL A 574 -23.10 -12.84 -14.01
N ASP A 575 -24.07 -11.91 -13.92
CA ASP A 575 -24.17 -10.74 -14.80
C ASP A 575 -24.79 -9.51 -14.05
N ARG A 576 -24.84 -8.31 -14.66
CA ARG A 576 -25.47 -7.10 -14.05
C ARG A 576 -26.95 -7.25 -13.72
N LYS A 577 -27.60 -8.33 -14.18
CA LYS A 577 -29.01 -8.70 -13.93
C LYS A 577 -29.11 -9.97 -13.07
N GLY A 578 -27.99 -10.53 -12.62
CA GLY A 578 -27.87 -11.74 -11.79
C GLY A 578 -28.02 -13.07 -12.51
N LYS A 579 -27.94 -13.09 -13.84
CA LYS A 579 -27.95 -14.32 -14.62
C LYS A 579 -26.57 -15.00 -14.52
N VAL A 580 -26.52 -16.24 -14.02
CA VAL A 580 -25.33 -17.10 -14.14
C VAL A 580 -24.95 -17.25 -15.61
N ILE A 581 -23.75 -16.80 -15.99
CA ILE A 581 -23.18 -17.03 -17.32
C ILE A 581 -22.29 -18.27 -17.29
N VAL A 582 -21.40 -18.36 -16.30
CA VAL A 582 -20.49 -19.49 -16.10
C VAL A 582 -20.93 -20.27 -14.87
N LYS A 583 -21.23 -21.56 -15.03
CA LYS A 583 -21.74 -22.40 -13.93
C LYS A 583 -20.73 -22.48 -12.78
N LEU A 584 -21.22 -22.50 -11.55
CA LEU A 584 -20.41 -22.71 -10.35
C LEU A 584 -19.91 -24.17 -10.32
N LYS A 585 -18.76 -24.43 -10.96
CA LYS A 585 -18.11 -25.76 -11.08
C LYS A 585 -16.66 -25.79 -10.62
N TYR A 586 -15.96 -24.65 -10.65
CA TYR A 586 -14.51 -24.57 -10.46
C TYR A 586 -14.13 -24.59 -8.97
N ASP A 587 -12.94 -25.15 -8.68
CA ASP A 587 -12.36 -25.20 -7.33
C ASP A 587 -11.68 -23.87 -6.97
N HIS A 588 -11.02 -23.23 -7.93
CA HIS A 588 -10.62 -21.83 -7.89
C HIS A 588 -10.91 -21.13 -9.21
N ALA A 589 -11.03 -19.81 -9.14
CA ALA A 589 -11.27 -18.91 -10.26
C ALA A 589 -10.55 -17.58 -9.97
N LEU A 590 -10.08 -16.92 -11.01
CA LEU A 590 -9.53 -15.56 -11.00
C LEU A 590 -10.37 -14.63 -11.88
N GLU A 591 -9.98 -13.36 -11.82
CA GLU A 591 -10.42 -12.26 -12.65
C GLU A 591 -10.62 -12.57 -14.14
N PHE A 592 -11.63 -11.93 -14.73
CA PHE A 592 -11.64 -11.67 -16.17
C PHE A 592 -10.69 -10.51 -16.51
N HIS A 593 -9.43 -10.83 -16.81
CA HIS A 593 -8.45 -9.88 -17.33
C HIS A 593 -8.23 -10.10 -18.85
N GLU A 594 -8.08 -9.02 -19.62
CA GLU A 594 -7.91 -9.05 -21.09
C GLU A 594 -8.96 -9.88 -21.89
N GLY A 595 -10.11 -10.20 -21.28
CA GLY A 595 -11.20 -10.98 -21.89
C GLY A 595 -11.26 -12.47 -21.49
N PHE A 596 -10.31 -12.94 -20.69
CA PHE A 596 -10.16 -14.34 -20.27
C PHE A 596 -10.02 -14.44 -18.74
N ALA A 597 -10.32 -15.61 -18.18
CA ALA A 597 -10.13 -15.86 -16.74
C ALA A 597 -9.39 -17.18 -16.51
N VAL A 598 -8.48 -17.16 -15.54
CA VAL A 598 -7.80 -18.36 -15.03
C VAL A 598 -8.77 -19.13 -14.13
N VAL A 599 -8.93 -20.43 -14.36
CA VAL A 599 -9.79 -21.30 -13.56
C VAL A 599 -9.11 -22.64 -13.29
N SER A 600 -9.44 -23.27 -12.15
CA SER A 600 -8.96 -24.61 -11.83
C SER A 600 -10.08 -25.58 -11.44
N LEU A 601 -9.82 -26.86 -11.73
CA LEU A 601 -10.70 -27.98 -11.45
C LEU A 601 -9.84 -29.21 -11.21
N ASN A 602 -10.02 -29.92 -10.09
CA ASN A 602 -9.19 -31.07 -9.72
C ASN A 602 -7.68 -30.75 -9.77
N GLU A 603 -7.26 -29.68 -9.09
CA GLU A 603 -5.86 -29.22 -8.96
C GLU A 603 -5.17 -28.72 -10.25
N LYS A 604 -5.80 -28.85 -11.43
CA LYS A 604 -5.26 -28.36 -12.71
C LYS A 604 -5.88 -27.05 -13.17
N TYR A 605 -5.04 -26.19 -13.77
CA TYR A 605 -5.36 -24.85 -14.24
C TYR A 605 -5.52 -24.77 -15.76
N GLY A 606 -6.44 -23.92 -16.20
CA GLY A 606 -6.72 -23.60 -17.60
C GLY A 606 -7.35 -22.20 -17.73
N LEU A 607 -7.68 -21.79 -18.96
CA LEU A 607 -8.28 -20.48 -19.24
C LEU A 607 -9.67 -20.63 -19.86
N ILE A 608 -10.60 -19.76 -19.47
CA ILE A 608 -11.91 -19.61 -20.12
C ILE A 608 -12.10 -18.22 -20.73
N ASP A 609 -12.91 -18.14 -21.78
CA ASP A 609 -13.46 -16.87 -22.26
C ASP A 609 -14.67 -16.40 -21.43
N LYS A 610 -15.13 -15.17 -21.68
CA LYS A 610 -16.33 -14.57 -21.07
C LYS A 610 -17.63 -15.38 -21.30
N THR A 611 -17.66 -16.40 -22.15
CA THR A 611 -18.81 -17.33 -22.27
C THR A 611 -18.73 -18.54 -21.34
N GLY A 612 -17.57 -18.74 -20.69
CA GLY A 612 -17.26 -19.93 -19.90
C GLY A 612 -16.77 -21.12 -20.74
N LYS A 613 -16.42 -20.88 -22.01
CA LYS A 613 -15.81 -21.88 -22.89
C LYS A 613 -14.31 -21.93 -22.61
N GLU A 614 -13.77 -23.13 -22.49
CA GLU A 614 -12.33 -23.38 -22.30
C GLU A 614 -11.55 -22.97 -23.58
N VAL A 615 -10.52 -22.14 -23.38
CA VAL A 615 -9.60 -21.57 -24.39
C VAL A 615 -8.22 -22.19 -24.25
N VAL A 616 -7.79 -22.43 -23.01
CA VAL A 616 -6.64 -23.27 -22.65
C VAL A 616 -7.19 -24.39 -21.77
N SER A 617 -6.83 -25.64 -22.08
CA SER A 617 -7.29 -26.81 -21.33
C SER A 617 -6.76 -26.84 -19.90
N LEU A 618 -7.49 -27.50 -19.00
CA LEU A 618 -7.15 -27.61 -17.58
C LEU A 618 -6.12 -28.73 -17.35
N ASP A 619 -4.90 -28.52 -17.85
CA ASP A 619 -3.79 -29.50 -17.82
C ASP A 619 -2.53 -28.99 -17.07
N TYR A 620 -2.47 -27.68 -16.79
CA TYR A 620 -1.29 -27.01 -16.22
C TYR A 620 -1.28 -27.09 -14.70
N ASP A 621 -0.09 -27.17 -14.09
CA ASP A 621 0.06 -27.18 -12.63
C ASP A 621 -0.18 -25.79 -12.04
N TYR A 622 0.20 -24.75 -12.79
CA TYR A 622 -0.16 -23.36 -12.49
C TYR A 622 -0.25 -22.52 -13.77
N ILE A 623 -1.08 -21.49 -13.73
CA ILE A 623 -1.14 -20.43 -14.74
C ILE A 623 -1.08 -19.10 -13.99
N MET A 624 -0.08 -18.27 -14.30
CA MET A 624 0.04 -16.91 -13.80
C MET A 624 -0.96 -15.99 -14.51
N ASP A 625 -1.12 -14.78 -13.99
CA ASP A 625 -2.04 -13.79 -14.55
C ASP A 625 -1.73 -13.42 -16.02
N ILE A 626 -2.76 -13.00 -16.75
CA ILE A 626 -2.72 -12.74 -18.18
C ILE A 626 -2.30 -11.29 -18.43
N LYS A 627 -1.20 -11.09 -19.16
CA LYS A 627 -0.58 -9.77 -19.32
C LYS A 627 -0.14 -9.53 -20.76
N ASN A 628 -0.72 -8.53 -21.40
CA ASN A 628 -0.44 -8.13 -22.78
C ASN A 628 -0.57 -9.29 -23.81
N GLY A 629 -1.53 -10.19 -23.62
CA GLY A 629 -1.77 -11.36 -24.49
C GLY A 629 -0.80 -12.52 -24.27
N MET A 630 -0.12 -12.55 -23.13
CA MET A 630 0.76 -13.64 -22.70
C MET A 630 0.33 -14.12 -21.31
N ALA A 631 0.46 -15.42 -21.05
CA ALA A 631 0.39 -15.98 -19.70
C ALA A 631 1.65 -16.82 -19.44
N VAL A 632 2.27 -16.66 -18.27
CA VAL A 632 3.31 -17.60 -17.82
C VAL A 632 2.61 -18.84 -17.28
N VAL A 633 3.12 -20.02 -17.62
CA VAL A 633 2.52 -21.30 -17.24
C VAL A 633 3.55 -22.26 -16.68
N GLU A 634 3.13 -23.03 -15.68
CA GLU A 634 3.95 -24.09 -15.06
C GLU A 634 3.37 -25.46 -15.40
N LYS A 635 4.26 -26.38 -15.78
CA LYS A 635 3.94 -27.80 -15.94
C LYS A 635 5.17 -28.64 -15.61
N ASP A 636 4.99 -29.69 -14.82
CA ASP A 636 6.06 -30.61 -14.40
C ASP A 636 7.26 -29.88 -13.76
N ARG A 637 6.99 -28.78 -13.03
CA ARG A 637 7.96 -27.84 -12.41
C ARG A 637 8.86 -27.07 -13.39
N LYS A 638 8.46 -26.95 -14.65
CA LYS A 638 9.11 -26.11 -15.65
C LYS A 638 8.17 -24.99 -16.06
N TYR A 639 8.75 -23.84 -16.40
CA TYR A 639 8.02 -22.66 -16.82
C TYR A 639 8.13 -22.43 -18.34
N GLY A 640 7.00 -22.04 -18.91
CA GLY A 640 6.83 -21.67 -20.31
C GLY A 640 5.86 -20.50 -20.47
N TYR A 641 5.58 -20.12 -21.71
CA TYR A 641 4.67 -19.03 -22.03
C TYR A 641 3.60 -19.47 -23.03
N ILE A 642 2.33 -19.24 -22.69
CA ILE A 642 1.23 -19.31 -23.64
C ILE A 642 1.03 -17.94 -24.26
N ARG A 643 0.88 -17.91 -25.59
CA ARG A 643 0.41 -16.72 -26.31
C ARG A 643 -1.08 -16.81 -26.57
N ILE A 644 -1.80 -15.81 -26.10
CA ILE A 644 -3.26 -15.70 -26.20
C ILE A 644 -3.61 -14.70 -27.30
N PRO A 645 -4.46 -15.05 -28.28
CA PRO A 645 -4.93 -14.11 -29.30
C PRO A 645 -5.79 -13.00 -28.70
N LEU A 646 -5.20 -11.82 -28.44
CA LEU A 646 -5.97 -10.61 -28.17
C LEU A 646 -6.59 -10.08 -29.47
N ASP A 647 -7.88 -9.77 -29.43
CA ASP A 647 -8.58 -9.17 -30.55
C ASP A 647 -8.12 -7.72 -30.76
N LYS A 648 -7.44 -7.46 -31.89
CA LYS A 648 -6.96 -6.12 -32.26
C LYS A 648 -8.00 -5.25 -32.96
N SER A 649 -9.25 -5.71 -33.09
CA SER A 649 -10.35 -4.90 -33.63
C SER A 649 -11.09 -4.07 -32.58
N ALA A 650 -10.76 -4.25 -31.28
CA ALA A 650 -11.38 -3.57 -30.15
C ALA A 650 -10.52 -2.41 -29.56
N SER A 651 -9.78 -1.68 -30.40
CA SER A 651 -8.92 -0.53 -30.03
C SER A 651 -9.48 0.81 -30.49
#